data_AF-Q95K09-F1
#
_entry.id   AF-Q95K09-F1
#
_cell.length_a   1.000
_cell.length_b   1.000
_cell.length_c   1.000
_cell.angle_alpha   90.00
_cell.angle_beta   90.00
_cell.angle_gamma   90.00
#
_symmetry.space_group_name_H-M   'P 1'
#
loop_
_entity.id
_entity.type
_entity.pdbx_description
1 polymer ?
#
loop_
_entity_poly.entity_id
_entity_poly.type
_entity_poly.pdbx_seq_one_letter_code
_entity_poly.pdbx_strand_id
1 'polypeptide(L)'
;IIVTHLTHSCLRSVLEQIAAYGQVVFRLQQFIDEVMGHSSESMLPGSGSVPKKSTEAPFRTYQAFMWALYKYFISSKEELAEIEKCIINNDATITLAIVVDKLAPRLAQLKVLHKVFSTGVAEVPPDTRNVVRASHLLNTLYKAILEYDDVGEASEQTVSLLFSLWVETVRPYLQTVDEWIVHGHLWDGAREFIIQRNKNVPVNHRDFWYATYTLYSVSEKTENEEKMSDNASASSGSDQGPSSRQHTMVSFLKPVLKQIIMAGKSMQLLKNLQCAESTTCQAGARDAERKSLYTLFLESVQSRLRHGEDSTPQVLTEQQATKENLMKMQSIAERHLELDDVHDPLLAINFARMYLEQSDFHEKFAGGDVCVDRSSESVTCQTFELTLRSCLYPHIDKQYLDCCGNLMQTLKKDYRLVEYLQAMRNFFLMEGGDTMYDFYTSIFDKIREKETWQNVSFLNVQLQEAVGQRYPEDSSRLSISFENVDTAKKKLPVHILDGLTLSYKVPWPVDIVISLECQKIYNQVFLLLLQIKWAKYSLDVLLFGELVSTAEKPRLQEGLVREQDTVAQFGPQKEPVRQQIHRMFLLRVKLMHFVNSLHNYIMTRILHSTGLEFQHQVEEAKDLDQLIKIHYRYLSTIHDRCLLREKVSFVKEAIMKVLNLALMFADGWQAGLGTWRMESIEKMESDFKNCHMFLVTILNKAVCRGSFPHLESLALSLMAGMEQS
;
A
#
# COMPACT_ATOMS: atom_id res chain seq x y z
N ILE A 1 -44.86 42.09 34.60
CA ILE A 1 -44.88 41.33 35.86
C ILE A 1 -44.28 42.24 36.93
N ILE A 2 -45.05 42.68 37.92
CA ILE A 2 -44.55 43.45 39.07
C ILE A 2 -44.66 42.53 40.27
N VAL A 3 -43.56 42.37 41.00
CA VAL A 3 -43.47 41.56 42.22
C VAL A 3 -43.31 42.53 43.39
N THR A 4 -44.08 42.34 44.47
CA THR A 4 -44.20 43.30 45.58
C THR A 4 -42.90 43.58 46.32
N HIS A 5 -41.97 42.63 46.33
CA HIS A 5 -40.71 42.70 47.09
C HIS A 5 -39.47 42.94 46.23
N LEU A 6 -39.60 43.19 44.91
CA LEU A 6 -38.46 43.41 44.00
C LEU A 6 -38.63 44.68 43.18
N THR A 7 -37.55 45.47 43.05
CA THR A 7 -37.50 46.60 42.13
C THR A 7 -37.58 46.11 40.68
N HIS A 8 -38.27 46.86 39.81
CA HIS A 8 -38.42 46.48 38.41
C HIS A 8 -37.09 46.23 37.67
N SER A 9 -36.04 46.98 38.00
CA SER A 9 -34.69 46.80 37.43
C SER A 9 -34.05 45.46 37.82
N CYS A 10 -34.08 45.08 39.11
CA CYS A 10 -33.49 43.82 39.57
C CYS A 10 -34.26 42.60 39.04
N LEU A 11 -35.59 42.66 39.03
CA LEU A 11 -36.42 41.59 38.46
C LEU A 11 -36.14 41.42 36.96
N ARG A 12 -36.03 42.52 36.20
CA ARG A 12 -35.67 42.47 34.78
C ARG A 12 -34.31 41.80 34.57
N SER A 13 -33.29 42.17 35.34
CA SER A 13 -31.95 41.60 35.20
C SER A 13 -31.91 40.09 35.47
N VAL A 14 -32.61 39.61 36.51
CA VAL A 14 -32.70 38.17 36.80
C VAL A 14 -33.47 37.42 35.71
N LEU A 15 -34.60 37.97 35.25
CA LEU A 15 -35.39 37.34 34.17
C LEU A 15 -34.65 37.33 32.83
N GLU A 16 -33.87 38.38 32.53
CA GLU A 16 -33.04 38.45 31.32
C GLU A 16 -31.93 37.39 31.34
N GLN A 17 -31.29 37.18 32.49
CA GLN A 17 -30.30 36.12 32.66
C GLN A 17 -30.90 34.73 32.45
N ILE A 18 -32.10 34.47 32.99
CA ILE A 18 -32.82 33.19 32.78
C ILE A 18 -33.26 33.06 31.32
N ALA A 19 -33.74 34.14 30.70
CA ALA A 19 -34.17 34.16 29.30
C ALA A 19 -33.03 33.85 28.33
N ALA A 20 -31.79 34.25 28.64
CA ALA A 20 -30.62 33.90 27.84
C ALA A 20 -30.41 32.37 27.76
N TYR A 21 -30.59 31.65 28.88
CA TYR A 21 -30.56 30.19 28.88
C TYR A 21 -31.80 29.58 28.21
N GLY A 22 -32.96 30.21 28.35
CA GLY A 22 -34.18 29.83 27.61
C GLY A 22 -33.97 29.86 26.09
N GLN A 23 -33.26 30.87 25.58
CA GLN A 23 -32.94 30.99 24.16
C GLN A 23 -32.02 29.87 23.66
N VAL A 24 -31.06 29.43 24.50
CA VAL A 24 -30.19 28.28 24.20
C VAL A 24 -31.01 26.99 24.08
N VAL A 25 -31.88 26.73 25.06
CA VAL A 25 -32.75 25.54 25.06
C VAL A 25 -33.70 25.57 23.86
N PHE A 26 -34.29 26.73 23.55
CA PHE A 26 -35.16 26.91 22.39
C PHE A 26 -34.46 26.57 21.07
N ARG A 27 -33.23 27.05 20.86
CA ARG A 27 -32.45 26.76 19.64
C ARG A 27 -32.12 25.27 19.50
N LEU A 28 -31.71 24.63 20.60
CA LEU A 28 -31.42 23.19 20.60
C LEU A 28 -32.69 22.37 20.35
N GLN A 29 -33.82 22.76 20.93
CA GLN A 29 -35.12 22.12 20.67
C GLN A 29 -35.56 22.29 19.21
N GLN A 30 -35.38 23.48 18.64
CA GLN A 30 -35.68 23.75 17.23
C GLN A 30 -34.89 22.81 16.30
N PHE A 31 -33.61 22.59 16.59
CA PHE A 31 -32.79 21.63 15.83
C PHE A 31 -33.29 20.18 15.99
N ILE A 32 -33.69 19.78 17.20
CA ILE A 32 -34.26 18.45 17.44
C ILE A 32 -35.52 18.27 16.60
N ASP A 33 -36.42 19.26 16.58
CA ASP A 33 -37.69 19.22 15.85
C ASP A 33 -37.47 19.19 14.32
N GLU A 34 -36.48 19.94 13.82
CA GLU A 34 -36.09 19.96 12.41
C GLU A 34 -35.61 18.57 11.93
N VAL A 35 -34.72 17.93 12.69
CA VAL A 35 -34.14 16.62 12.34
C VAL A 35 -35.13 15.48 12.58
N MET A 36 -36.04 15.60 13.55
CA MET A 36 -37.10 14.62 13.83
C MET A 36 -38.20 14.60 12.74
N GLY A 37 -38.18 15.56 11.81
CA GLY A 37 -39.09 15.61 10.67
C GLY A 37 -40.43 16.30 10.96
N HIS A 38 -40.51 17.07 12.05
CA HIS A 38 -41.67 17.90 12.38
C HIS A 38 -41.59 19.26 11.67
N SER A 39 -41.40 19.25 10.34
CA SER A 39 -41.58 20.46 9.54
C SER A 39 -43.06 20.87 9.65
N SER A 40 -43.34 21.95 10.38
CA SER A 40 -44.65 22.60 10.40
C SER A 40 -44.96 23.22 9.03
N GLU A 41 -45.33 22.41 8.05
CA GLU A 41 -46.20 22.83 6.95
C GLU A 41 -47.66 22.68 7.39
N SER A 42 -48.06 23.48 8.37
CA SER A 42 -49.46 23.88 8.55
C SER A 42 -49.73 25.04 7.58
N MET A 43 -49.77 24.74 6.28
CA MET A 43 -50.36 25.64 5.28
C MET A 43 -51.61 24.97 4.72
N LEU A 44 -52.71 25.74 4.74
CA LEU A 44 -54.08 25.35 4.40
C LEU A 44 -54.17 24.52 3.09
N PRO A 45 -55.13 23.58 2.98
CA PRO A 45 -55.36 22.85 1.74
C PRO A 45 -56.02 23.80 0.73
N GLY A 46 -55.20 24.49 -0.06
CA GLY A 46 -55.66 25.39 -1.11
C GLY A 46 -54.53 25.79 -2.04
N SER A 47 -54.62 25.33 -3.29
CA SER A 47 -53.82 25.77 -4.46
C SER A 47 -52.38 25.25 -4.57
N GLY A 48 -52.27 24.05 -5.16
CA GLY A 48 -51.39 23.81 -6.32
C GLY A 48 -49.91 24.21 -6.22
N SER A 49 -49.10 23.39 -5.56
CA SER A 49 -47.78 22.98 -6.05
C SER A 49 -47.28 21.79 -5.22
N VAL A 50 -46.86 20.72 -5.90
CA VAL A 50 -46.30 19.52 -5.26
C VAL A 50 -44.97 19.91 -4.59
N PRO A 51 -44.78 19.72 -3.27
CA PRO A 51 -43.47 19.92 -2.68
C PRO A 51 -42.61 18.74 -3.14
N LYS A 52 -41.56 19.03 -3.92
CA LYS A 52 -40.50 18.05 -4.24
C LYS A 52 -39.83 17.65 -2.92
N LYS A 53 -40.34 16.61 -2.25
CA LYS A 53 -39.59 15.84 -1.24
C LYS A 53 -38.33 15.32 -1.94
N SER A 54 -37.19 15.91 -1.66
CA SER A 54 -35.89 15.39 -2.07
C SER A 54 -35.77 13.95 -1.57
N THR A 55 -35.60 13.02 -2.50
CA THR A 55 -35.32 11.59 -2.30
C THR A 55 -33.90 11.37 -1.76
N GLU A 56 -33.48 12.15 -0.77
CA GLU A 56 -32.13 12.11 -0.21
C GLU A 56 -32.15 11.31 1.10
N ALA A 57 -31.17 10.42 1.26
CA ALA A 57 -31.11 9.50 2.40
C ALA A 57 -30.97 10.29 3.72
N PRO A 58 -31.52 9.76 4.83
CA PRO A 58 -31.47 10.45 6.12
C PRO A 58 -30.03 10.68 6.59
N PHE A 59 -29.75 11.89 7.07
CA PHE A 59 -28.44 12.29 7.57
C PHE A 59 -28.19 11.70 8.98
N ARG A 60 -27.58 10.52 9.01
CA ARG A 60 -27.49 9.62 10.18
C ARG A 60 -26.66 10.21 11.32
N THR A 61 -25.57 10.89 11.01
CA THR A 61 -24.70 11.51 12.03
C THR A 61 -25.43 12.61 12.81
N TYR A 62 -26.22 13.45 12.13
CA TYR A 62 -27.03 14.48 12.82
C TYR A 62 -28.20 13.87 13.58
N GLN A 63 -28.81 12.79 13.07
CA GLN A 63 -29.84 12.05 13.82
C GLN A 63 -29.27 11.45 15.11
N ALA A 64 -28.06 10.89 15.06
CA ALA A 64 -27.39 10.35 16.24
C ALA A 64 -27.04 11.45 17.26
N PHE A 65 -26.54 12.60 16.80
CA PHE A 65 -26.29 13.77 17.65
C PHE A 65 -27.58 14.32 18.27
N MET A 66 -28.64 14.46 17.46
CA MET A 66 -29.98 14.86 17.91
C MET A 66 -30.51 13.90 18.99
N TRP A 67 -30.35 12.60 18.80
CA TRP A 67 -30.79 11.60 19.78
C TRP A 67 -30.01 11.71 21.09
N ALA A 68 -28.70 11.95 21.03
CA ALA A 68 -27.88 12.19 22.22
C ALA A 68 -28.33 13.45 22.98
N LEU A 69 -28.61 14.55 22.26
CA LEU A 69 -29.19 15.77 22.82
C LEU A 69 -30.57 15.51 23.44
N TYR A 70 -31.42 14.75 22.76
CA TYR A 70 -32.76 14.42 23.24
C TYR A 70 -32.72 13.62 24.56
N LYS A 71 -31.82 12.63 24.68
CA LYS A 71 -31.57 11.91 25.95
C LYS A 71 -31.18 12.87 27.07
N TYR A 72 -30.27 13.81 26.79
CA TYR A 72 -29.89 14.85 27.76
C TYR A 72 -31.10 15.71 28.18
N PHE A 73 -31.95 16.12 27.24
CA PHE A 73 -33.15 16.90 27.54
C PHE A 73 -34.20 16.14 28.34
N ILE A 74 -34.33 14.82 28.16
CA ILE A 74 -35.20 14.00 29.02
C ILE A 74 -34.72 14.07 30.47
N SER A 75 -33.43 13.82 30.72
CA SER A 75 -32.87 13.89 32.08
C SER A 75 -33.02 15.29 32.70
N SER A 76 -32.85 16.33 31.89
CA SER A 76 -33.02 17.72 32.34
C SER A 76 -34.49 18.04 32.66
N LYS A 77 -35.44 17.49 31.90
CA LYS A 77 -36.87 17.70 32.12
C LYS A 77 -37.38 16.97 33.36
N GLU A 78 -36.82 15.79 33.65
CA GLU A 78 -37.12 15.03 34.86
C GLU A 78 -36.69 15.79 36.13
N GLU A 79 -35.49 16.37 36.12
CA GLU A 79 -35.02 17.19 37.24
C GLU A 79 -35.85 18.47 37.43
N LEU A 80 -36.25 19.13 36.33
CA LEU A 80 -37.16 20.27 36.39
C LEU A 80 -38.54 19.88 36.93
N ALA A 81 -39.06 18.70 36.58
CA ALA A 81 -40.33 18.19 37.09
C ALA A 81 -40.27 17.89 38.60
N GLU A 82 -39.13 17.42 39.11
CA GLU A 82 -38.95 17.20 40.55
C GLU A 82 -38.87 18.53 41.33
N ILE A 83 -38.22 19.56 40.76
CA ILE A 83 -38.25 20.91 41.33
C ILE A 83 -39.68 21.46 41.34
N GLU A 84 -40.42 21.32 40.25
CA GLU A 84 -41.82 21.77 40.14
C GLU A 84 -42.71 21.06 41.17
N LYS A 85 -42.53 19.75 41.36
CA LYS A 85 -43.26 18.97 42.37
C LYS A 85 -42.97 19.46 43.79
N CYS A 86 -41.72 19.80 44.10
CA CYS A 86 -41.35 20.41 45.38
C CYS A 86 -42.03 21.78 45.59
N ILE A 87 -42.18 22.57 44.52
CA ILE A 87 -42.86 23.88 44.55
C ILE A 87 -44.36 23.71 44.83
N ILE A 88 -45.01 22.75 44.15
CA ILE A 88 -46.47 22.53 44.27
C ILE A 88 -46.85 22.00 45.66
N ASN A 89 -46.05 21.10 46.24
CA ASN A 89 -46.37 20.47 47.52
C ASN A 89 -46.19 21.42 48.73
N ASN A 90 -45.58 22.60 48.55
CA ASN A 90 -45.27 23.57 49.62
C ASN A 90 -44.44 23.00 50.79
N ASP A 91 -43.71 21.91 50.57
CA ASP A 91 -42.90 21.27 51.63
C ASP A 91 -41.72 22.16 52.08
N ALA A 92 -41.27 23.09 51.23
CA ALA A 92 -40.21 24.05 51.52
C ALA A 92 -40.41 25.39 50.81
N THR A 93 -39.95 26.49 51.43
CA THR A 93 -39.95 27.81 50.79
C THR A 93 -38.90 27.86 49.69
N ILE A 94 -39.34 27.75 48.44
CA ILE A 94 -38.48 27.84 47.25
C ILE A 94 -38.54 29.28 46.70
N THR A 95 -37.42 30.01 46.80
CA THR A 95 -37.28 31.37 46.25
C THR A 95 -36.60 31.34 44.88
N LEU A 96 -36.67 32.44 44.12
CA LEU A 96 -35.96 32.55 42.83
C LEU A 96 -34.46 32.27 42.95
N ALA A 97 -33.82 32.69 44.05
CA ALA A 97 -32.40 32.41 44.29
C ALA A 97 -32.13 30.92 44.45
N ILE A 98 -32.96 30.22 45.24
CA ILE A 98 -32.81 28.77 45.49
C ILE A 98 -32.97 27.97 44.19
N VAL A 99 -33.91 28.35 43.32
CA VAL A 99 -34.10 27.69 42.02
C VAL A 99 -32.89 27.90 41.11
N VAL A 100 -32.39 29.14 41.02
CA VAL A 100 -31.21 29.46 40.19
C VAL A 100 -29.97 28.71 40.68
N ASP A 101 -29.76 28.64 42.00
CA ASP A 101 -28.64 27.91 42.61
C ASP A 101 -28.77 26.40 42.38
N LYS A 102 -29.98 25.83 42.51
CA LYS A 102 -30.22 24.41 42.18
C LYS A 102 -29.97 24.09 40.71
N LEU A 103 -30.28 25.01 39.80
CA LEU A 103 -30.10 24.81 38.36
C LEU A 103 -28.67 25.09 37.88
N ALA A 104 -27.81 25.72 38.69
CA ALA A 104 -26.44 26.09 38.34
C ALA A 104 -25.61 25.00 37.62
N PRO A 105 -25.57 23.72 38.07
CA PRO A 105 -24.82 22.67 37.37
C PRO A 105 -25.38 22.40 35.95
N ARG A 106 -26.70 22.42 35.78
CA ARG A 106 -27.35 22.24 34.47
C ARG A 106 -27.15 23.44 33.56
N LEU A 107 -27.15 24.65 34.10
CA LEU A 107 -26.86 25.86 33.33
C LEU A 107 -25.42 25.84 32.79
N ALA A 108 -24.46 25.33 33.56
CA ALA A 108 -23.09 25.12 33.10
C ALA A 108 -23.01 24.10 31.95
N GLN A 109 -23.67 22.95 32.10
CA GLN A 109 -23.75 21.92 31.05
C GLN A 109 -24.40 22.46 29.76
N LEU A 110 -25.51 23.21 29.87
CA LEU A 110 -26.20 23.83 28.73
C LEU A 110 -25.32 24.84 27.98
N LYS A 111 -24.46 25.57 28.68
CA LYS A 111 -23.52 26.52 28.05
C LYS A 111 -22.49 25.80 27.19
N VAL A 112 -21.96 24.68 27.68
CA VAL A 112 -21.01 23.84 26.92
C VAL A 112 -21.72 23.21 25.72
N LEU A 113 -22.92 22.69 25.92
CA LEU A 113 -23.74 22.08 24.86
C LEU A 113 -24.05 23.07 23.73
N HIS A 114 -24.40 24.31 24.10
CA HIS A 114 -24.62 25.39 23.14
C HIS A 114 -23.36 25.75 22.36
N LYS A 115 -22.18 25.74 23.01
CA LYS A 115 -20.91 26.03 22.35
C LYS A 115 -20.61 24.96 21.29
N VAL A 116 -20.76 23.69 21.64
CA VAL A 116 -20.57 22.56 20.70
C VAL A 116 -21.57 22.61 19.55
N PHE A 117 -22.86 22.86 19.84
CA PHE A 117 -23.89 22.99 18.80
C PHE A 117 -23.63 24.18 17.86
N SER A 118 -23.27 25.34 18.42
CA SER A 118 -23.02 26.54 17.62
C SER A 118 -21.86 26.33 16.66
N THR A 119 -20.73 25.81 17.15
CA THR A 119 -19.54 25.59 16.34
C THR A 119 -19.67 24.38 15.40
N GLY A 120 -20.34 23.31 15.83
CA GLY A 120 -20.43 22.07 15.07
C GLY A 120 -21.56 22.04 14.02
N VAL A 121 -22.65 22.79 14.25
CA VAL A 121 -23.85 22.75 13.41
C VAL A 121 -24.26 24.14 12.91
N ALA A 122 -24.43 25.12 13.81
CA ALA A 122 -25.05 26.40 13.44
C ALA A 122 -24.16 27.33 12.62
N GLU A 123 -22.83 27.28 12.83
CA GLU A 123 -21.85 28.05 12.06
C GLU A 123 -21.59 27.46 10.65
N VAL A 124 -22.04 26.23 10.39
CA VAL A 124 -21.79 25.55 9.12
C VAL A 124 -22.83 25.97 8.08
N PRO A 125 -22.42 26.51 6.92
CA PRO A 125 -23.36 26.89 5.87
C PRO A 125 -24.20 25.70 5.37
N PRO A 126 -25.51 25.88 5.11
CA PRO A 126 -26.40 24.78 4.73
C PRO A 126 -26.08 24.16 3.35
N ASP A 127 -25.37 24.88 2.49
CA ASP A 127 -24.89 24.44 1.16
C ASP A 127 -23.67 23.52 1.23
N THR A 128 -23.09 23.31 2.42
CA THR A 128 -21.98 22.37 2.59
C THR A 128 -22.41 20.92 2.37
N ARG A 129 -21.52 20.11 1.79
CA ARG A 129 -21.81 18.68 1.56
C ARG A 129 -21.91 17.91 2.89
N ASN A 130 -22.76 16.89 2.91
CA ASN A 130 -23.01 15.99 4.05
C ASN A 130 -21.72 15.45 4.70
N VAL A 131 -20.74 15.00 3.91
CA VAL A 131 -19.42 14.55 4.40
C VAL A 131 -18.67 15.60 5.21
N VAL A 132 -18.72 16.86 4.79
CA VAL A 132 -18.05 17.98 5.47
C VAL A 132 -18.74 18.28 6.79
N ARG A 133 -20.09 18.32 6.77
CA ARG A 133 -20.91 18.53 7.98
C ARG A 133 -20.68 17.46 9.04
N ALA A 134 -20.70 16.18 8.64
CA ALA A 134 -20.48 15.07 9.56
C ALA A 134 -19.04 15.07 10.11
N SER A 135 -18.03 15.25 9.24
CA SER A 135 -16.63 15.32 9.67
C SER A 135 -16.36 16.51 10.58
N HIS A 136 -16.98 17.66 10.33
CA HIS A 136 -16.83 18.87 11.14
C HIS A 136 -17.45 18.71 12.53
N LEU A 137 -18.66 18.15 12.61
CA LEU A 137 -19.32 17.86 13.89
C LEU A 137 -18.51 16.89 14.76
N LEU A 138 -18.04 15.79 14.16
CA LEU A 138 -17.20 14.81 14.87
C LEU A 138 -15.87 15.40 15.33
N ASN A 139 -15.24 16.25 14.52
CA ASN A 139 -14.02 16.96 14.90
C ASN A 139 -14.26 17.99 15.99
N THR A 140 -15.41 18.66 15.99
CA THR A 140 -15.78 19.64 17.02
C THR A 140 -15.97 18.97 18.37
N LEU A 141 -16.70 17.85 18.42
CA LEU A 141 -16.86 17.05 19.63
C LEU A 141 -15.53 16.50 20.14
N TYR A 142 -14.72 15.94 19.23
CA TYR A 142 -13.40 15.41 19.56
C TYR A 142 -12.48 16.50 20.17
N LYS A 143 -12.40 17.68 19.53
CA LYS A 143 -11.59 18.80 20.04
C LYS A 143 -12.10 19.33 21.37
N ALA A 144 -13.42 19.45 21.52
CA ALA A 144 -14.02 19.91 22.76
C ALA A 144 -13.71 18.94 23.92
N ILE A 145 -13.78 17.63 23.70
CA ILE A 145 -13.40 16.66 24.73
C ILE A 145 -11.96 16.88 25.16
N LEU A 146 -11.01 16.98 24.22
CA LEU A 146 -9.59 17.21 24.55
C LEU A 146 -9.38 18.52 25.33
N GLU A 147 -10.06 19.61 24.93
CA GLU A 147 -9.94 20.91 25.60
C GLU A 147 -10.40 20.84 27.06
N TYR A 148 -11.49 20.12 27.37
CA TYR A 148 -11.97 19.97 28.75
C TYR A 148 -11.25 18.89 29.54
N ASP A 149 -10.70 17.86 28.88
CA ASP A 149 -9.89 16.81 29.49
C ASP A 149 -8.59 17.40 30.08
N ASP A 150 -7.97 18.35 29.35
CA ASP A 150 -6.77 19.07 29.81
C ASP A 150 -7.01 19.97 31.05
N VAL A 151 -8.27 20.28 31.39
CA VAL A 151 -8.62 21.09 32.58
C VAL A 151 -8.54 20.26 33.87
N GLY A 152 -8.56 18.93 33.78
CA GLY A 152 -8.47 18.01 34.93
C GLY A 152 -9.81 17.78 35.65
N GLU A 153 -9.75 17.26 36.88
CA GLU A 153 -10.92 16.77 37.65
C GLU A 153 -12.06 17.80 37.81
N ALA A 154 -11.77 19.10 37.80
CA ALA A 154 -12.80 20.13 37.95
C ALA A 154 -13.83 20.13 36.81
N SER A 155 -13.49 19.58 35.63
CA SER A 155 -14.38 19.51 34.46
C SER A 155 -15.03 18.13 34.29
N GLU A 156 -14.94 17.24 35.27
CA GLU A 156 -15.40 15.84 35.22
C GLU A 156 -16.80 15.66 34.62
N GLN A 157 -17.77 16.42 35.15
CA GLN A 157 -19.17 16.39 34.69
C GLN A 157 -19.33 16.86 33.24
N THR A 158 -18.46 17.75 32.78
CA THR A 158 -18.46 18.27 31.41
C THR A 158 -17.85 17.25 30.46
N VAL A 159 -16.73 16.63 30.85
CA VAL A 159 -16.05 15.60 30.05
C VAL A 159 -16.94 14.37 29.89
N SER A 160 -17.57 13.89 30.97
CA SER A 160 -18.53 12.78 30.91
C SER A 160 -19.72 13.07 30.00
N LEU A 161 -20.30 14.29 30.08
CA LEU A 161 -21.35 14.74 29.17
C LEU A 161 -20.88 14.73 27.71
N LEU A 162 -19.75 15.37 27.39
CA LEU A 162 -19.21 15.43 26.03
C LEU A 162 -18.83 14.05 25.48
N PHE A 163 -18.27 13.19 26.32
CA PHE A 163 -17.95 11.81 25.98
C PHE A 163 -19.23 11.03 25.64
N SER A 164 -20.28 11.13 26.46
CA SER A 164 -21.56 10.47 26.17
C SER A 164 -22.16 10.93 24.84
N LEU A 165 -22.08 12.24 24.55
CA LEU A 165 -22.50 12.82 23.27
C LEU A 165 -21.68 12.28 22.10
N TRP A 166 -20.36 12.24 22.24
CA TRP A 166 -19.46 11.75 21.20
C TRP A 166 -19.69 10.28 20.91
N VAL A 167 -19.79 9.44 21.95
CA VAL A 167 -20.05 7.99 21.83
C VAL A 167 -21.34 7.70 21.07
N GLU A 168 -22.40 8.46 21.30
CA GLU A 168 -23.64 8.28 20.54
C GLU A 168 -23.51 8.84 19.11
N THR A 169 -22.82 9.97 18.93
CA THR A 169 -22.68 10.63 17.61
C THR A 169 -21.77 9.85 16.65
N VAL A 170 -20.75 9.14 17.14
CA VAL A 170 -19.85 8.31 16.29
C VAL A 170 -20.46 6.97 15.88
N ARG A 171 -21.55 6.54 16.54
CA ARG A 171 -22.22 5.26 16.28
C ARG A 171 -22.45 4.97 14.78
N PRO A 172 -23.08 5.84 13.97
CA PRO A 172 -23.28 5.58 12.54
C PRO A 172 -21.98 5.46 11.75
N TYR A 173 -20.96 6.23 12.13
CA TYR A 173 -19.64 6.19 11.52
C TYR A 173 -18.93 4.85 11.80
N LEU A 174 -18.92 4.38 13.05
CA LEU A 174 -18.32 3.09 13.42
C LEU A 174 -19.11 1.90 12.86
N GLN A 175 -20.43 2.00 12.74
CA GLN A 175 -21.24 0.98 12.05
C GLN A 175 -20.88 0.89 10.57
N THR A 176 -20.66 2.02 9.90
CA THR A 176 -20.24 2.03 8.48
C THR A 176 -18.84 1.40 8.31
N VAL A 177 -17.92 1.67 9.25
CA VAL A 177 -16.59 1.05 9.28
C VAL A 177 -16.67 -0.45 9.51
N ASP A 178 -17.44 -0.90 10.51
CA ASP A 178 -17.63 -2.32 10.82
C ASP A 178 -18.23 -3.06 9.62
N GLU A 179 -19.29 -2.51 9.04
CA GLU A 179 -19.95 -3.09 7.88
C GLU A 179 -18.99 -3.26 6.69
N TRP A 180 -18.10 -2.28 6.48
CA TRP A 180 -17.14 -2.34 5.40
C TRP A 180 -15.99 -3.31 5.66
N ILE A 181 -15.43 -3.32 6.88
CA ILE A 181 -14.32 -4.22 7.24
C ILE A 181 -14.76 -5.69 7.21
N VAL A 182 -16.03 -5.97 7.52
CA VAL A 182 -16.53 -7.34 7.73
C VAL A 182 -17.18 -7.91 6.49
N HIS A 183 -18.01 -7.11 5.84
CA HIS A 183 -18.78 -7.57 4.70
C HIS A 183 -18.17 -7.12 3.37
N GLY A 184 -17.17 -6.21 3.39
CA GLY A 184 -16.48 -5.74 2.20
C GLY A 184 -17.30 -4.76 1.36
N HIS A 185 -18.42 -4.25 1.87
CA HIS A 185 -19.25 -3.28 1.18
C HIS A 185 -19.35 -1.97 1.96
N LEU A 186 -18.92 -0.89 1.33
CA LEU A 186 -19.06 0.45 1.86
C LEU A 186 -20.45 1.00 1.51
N TRP A 187 -21.39 0.90 2.45
CA TRP A 187 -22.73 1.48 2.33
C TRP A 187 -22.78 2.85 3.00
N ASP A 188 -22.67 3.89 2.18
CA ASP A 188 -22.85 5.27 2.60
C ASP A 188 -24.00 5.92 1.83
N GLY A 189 -25.23 5.68 2.29
CA GLY A 189 -26.44 6.19 1.64
C GLY A 189 -26.55 7.72 1.67
N ALA A 190 -26.05 8.35 2.75
CA ALA A 190 -26.15 9.78 2.98
C ALA A 190 -24.92 10.58 2.48
N ARG A 191 -23.91 9.91 1.93
CA ARG A 191 -22.62 10.49 1.51
C ARG A 191 -21.95 11.25 2.66
N GLU A 192 -21.95 10.63 3.83
CA GLU A 192 -21.40 11.13 5.09
C GLU A 192 -19.95 10.74 5.32
N PHE A 193 -19.49 9.64 4.72
CA PHE A 193 -18.23 9.01 5.06
C PHE A 193 -17.06 9.60 4.27
N ILE A 194 -15.90 9.73 4.94
CA ILE A 194 -14.71 10.37 4.37
C ILE A 194 -14.08 9.60 3.21
N ILE A 195 -14.32 8.28 3.13
CA ILE A 195 -13.83 7.42 2.06
C ILE A 195 -14.93 7.27 1.03
N GLN A 196 -14.63 7.58 -0.23
CA GLN A 196 -15.56 7.47 -1.33
C GLN A 196 -15.18 6.29 -2.22
N ARG A 197 -16.19 5.49 -2.57
CA ARG A 197 -16.04 4.43 -3.57
C ARG A 197 -16.20 5.02 -4.97
N ASN A 198 -15.14 4.96 -5.77
CA ASN A 198 -15.21 5.22 -7.19
C ASN A 198 -15.97 4.07 -7.88
N LYS A 199 -17.20 4.35 -8.31
CA LYS A 199 -18.09 3.35 -8.93
C LYS A 199 -17.61 2.91 -10.32
N ASN A 200 -16.70 3.65 -10.95
CA ASN A 200 -16.24 3.37 -12.31
C ASN A 200 -15.26 2.19 -12.39
N VAL A 201 -14.71 1.76 -11.25
CA VAL A 201 -13.73 0.66 -11.20
C VAL A 201 -14.42 -0.59 -10.64
N PRO A 202 -14.69 -1.63 -11.48
CA PRO A 202 -15.22 -2.88 -10.98
C PRO A 202 -14.15 -3.65 -10.19
N VAL A 203 -14.58 -4.56 -9.31
CA VAL A 203 -13.64 -5.32 -8.45
C VAL A 203 -12.71 -6.22 -9.26
N ASN A 204 -13.18 -6.68 -10.43
CA ASN A 204 -12.41 -7.49 -11.37
C ASN A 204 -11.42 -6.66 -12.22
N HIS A 205 -11.30 -5.36 -11.98
CA HIS A 205 -10.34 -4.53 -12.71
C HIS A 205 -8.96 -4.57 -12.05
N ARG A 206 -7.89 -4.50 -12.86
CA ARG A 206 -6.49 -4.44 -12.41
C ARG A 206 -6.24 -3.29 -11.43
N ASP A 207 -6.86 -2.14 -11.72
CA ASP A 207 -6.70 -0.93 -10.92
C ASP A 207 -7.56 -0.92 -9.65
N PHE A 208 -8.29 -2.00 -9.35
CA PHE A 208 -9.15 -2.08 -8.16
C PHE A 208 -8.38 -1.68 -6.90
N TRP A 209 -7.16 -2.18 -6.74
CA TRP A 209 -6.38 -1.94 -5.53
C TRP A 209 -5.98 -0.47 -5.34
N TYR A 210 -5.72 0.25 -6.44
CA TYR A 210 -5.21 1.61 -6.42
C TYR A 210 -6.30 2.68 -6.53
N ALA A 211 -7.33 2.45 -7.34
CA ALA A 211 -8.27 3.49 -7.78
C ALA A 211 -9.68 3.41 -7.18
N THR A 212 -10.05 2.30 -6.52
CA THR A 212 -11.45 2.10 -6.07
C THR A 212 -11.85 3.02 -4.92
N TYR A 213 -10.93 3.35 -4.03
CA TYR A 213 -11.23 4.12 -2.82
C TYR A 213 -10.34 5.35 -2.75
N THR A 214 -10.97 6.51 -2.69
CA THR A 214 -10.32 7.81 -2.56
C THR A 214 -10.82 8.51 -1.29
N LEU A 215 -9.96 9.33 -0.69
CA LEU A 215 -10.39 10.22 0.40
C LEU A 215 -11.05 11.45 -0.22
N TYR A 216 -12.16 11.87 0.36
CA TYR A 216 -12.81 13.11 -0.07
C TYR A 216 -11.84 14.29 0.07
N SER A 217 -11.62 15.01 -1.03
CA SER A 217 -10.89 16.28 -1.06
C SER A 217 -11.85 17.42 -1.32
N VAL A 218 -11.80 18.47 -0.51
CA VAL A 218 -12.49 19.73 -0.81
C VAL A 218 -11.66 20.42 -1.90
N SER A 219 -12.04 20.23 -3.16
CA SER A 219 -11.56 21.09 -4.25
C SER A 219 -12.47 22.31 -4.34
N GLU A 220 -11.89 23.51 -4.37
CA GLU A 220 -12.64 24.76 -4.53
C GLU A 220 -13.53 24.71 -5.79
N LYS A 221 -14.83 24.98 -5.58
CA LYS A 221 -15.86 25.29 -6.60
C LYS A 221 -16.02 24.29 -7.77
N THR A 222 -16.85 23.27 -7.55
CA THR A 222 -17.48 22.51 -8.64
C THR A 222 -18.73 23.26 -9.13
N GLU A 223 -18.55 24.24 -10.02
CA GLU A 223 -19.66 24.85 -10.81
C GLU A 223 -19.86 24.20 -12.19
N ASN A 224 -19.22 23.05 -12.48
CA ASN A 224 -19.17 22.50 -13.85
C ASN A 224 -19.67 21.04 -14.02
N GLU A 225 -20.47 20.48 -13.11
CA GLU A 225 -20.97 19.09 -13.25
C GLU A 225 -22.16 18.89 -14.22
N GLU A 226 -22.63 19.92 -14.94
CA GLU A 226 -23.75 19.79 -15.90
C GLU A 226 -23.38 19.94 -17.39
N LYS A 227 -22.11 20.04 -17.76
CA LYS A 227 -21.69 20.13 -19.18
C LYS A 227 -20.41 19.34 -19.47
N MET A 228 -20.51 18.06 -19.80
CA MET A 228 -19.80 17.44 -20.93
C MET A 228 -20.20 15.95 -21.07
N SER A 229 -21.23 15.69 -21.86
CA SER A 229 -21.21 14.52 -22.73
C SER A 229 -20.15 14.79 -23.81
N ASP A 230 -19.48 13.74 -24.26
CA ASP A 230 -18.54 13.74 -25.38
C ASP A 230 -17.23 14.48 -25.11
N ASN A 231 -16.20 13.72 -24.71
CA ASN A 231 -14.89 13.73 -25.36
C ASN A 231 -13.97 12.68 -24.71
N ALA A 232 -13.82 11.57 -25.42
CA ALA A 232 -12.71 10.66 -25.24
C ALA A 232 -11.38 11.37 -25.59
N SER A 233 -10.27 10.82 -25.07
CA SER A 233 -8.88 11.04 -25.49
C SER A 233 -8.22 12.42 -25.27
N ALA A 234 -7.36 12.51 -24.24
CA ALA A 234 -6.08 13.25 -24.17
C ALA A 234 -5.58 13.18 -22.71
N SER A 235 -4.49 12.50 -22.32
CA SER A 235 -3.08 12.74 -22.67
C SER A 235 -2.69 14.22 -22.63
N SER A 236 -1.86 14.58 -21.64
CA SER A 236 -1.08 15.83 -21.51
C SER A 236 -1.59 16.80 -20.42
N GLY A 237 -0.80 16.95 -19.36
CA GLY A 237 -1.08 17.84 -18.23
C GLY A 237 0.03 17.79 -17.19
N SER A 238 1.22 18.19 -17.60
CA SER A 238 2.43 18.46 -16.82
C SER A 238 2.19 19.21 -15.51
N ASP A 239 2.91 18.79 -14.47
CA ASP A 239 3.53 19.60 -13.42
C ASP A 239 2.83 20.94 -13.07
N GLN A 240 1.87 20.87 -12.15
CA GLN A 240 1.59 21.97 -11.23
C GLN A 240 1.64 21.41 -9.80
N GLY A 241 2.39 22.11 -8.95
CA GLY A 241 2.90 21.66 -7.65
C GLY A 241 1.85 21.21 -6.62
N PRO A 242 2.28 20.79 -5.43
CA PRO A 242 1.38 20.23 -4.42
C PRO A 242 0.57 21.35 -3.78
N SER A 243 -0.46 21.84 -4.47
CA SER A 243 -1.59 22.47 -3.80
C SER A 243 -2.17 21.40 -2.89
N SER A 244 -1.87 21.50 -1.59
CA SER A 244 -2.33 20.55 -0.58
C SER A 244 -3.86 20.53 -0.60
N ARG A 245 -4.45 19.61 -1.36
CA ARG A 245 -5.89 19.36 -1.34
C ARG A 245 -6.22 19.04 0.11
N GLN A 246 -6.87 19.98 0.80
CA GLN A 246 -7.25 19.75 2.19
C GLN A 246 -8.35 18.70 2.18
N HIS A 247 -7.94 17.46 2.47
CA HIS A 247 -8.88 16.37 2.68
C HIS A 247 -9.63 16.61 3.97
N THR A 248 -10.96 16.56 3.94
CA THR A 248 -11.74 16.55 5.18
C THR A 248 -11.49 15.21 5.85
N MET A 249 -10.86 15.26 7.01
CA MET A 249 -10.48 14.08 7.75
C MET A 249 -11.02 14.19 9.17
N VAL A 250 -11.59 13.09 9.63
CA VAL A 250 -12.01 12.93 11.03
C VAL A 250 -10.78 12.60 11.86
N SER A 251 -10.40 13.48 12.78
CA SER A 251 -9.12 13.45 13.49
C SER A 251 -8.86 12.14 14.23
N PHE A 252 -9.86 11.60 14.93
CA PHE A 252 -9.71 10.39 15.73
C PHE A 252 -9.45 9.12 14.90
N LEU A 253 -9.79 9.13 13.60
CA LEU A 253 -9.53 8.01 12.68
C LEU A 253 -8.19 8.10 11.98
N LYS A 254 -7.49 9.25 12.04
CA LYS A 254 -6.20 9.46 11.36
C LYS A 254 -5.17 8.35 11.64
N PRO A 255 -5.00 7.85 12.88
CA PRO A 255 -3.98 6.84 13.17
C PRO A 255 -4.28 5.47 12.53
N VAL A 256 -5.56 5.12 12.39
CA VAL A 256 -6.01 3.80 11.94
C VAL A 256 -6.57 3.80 10.51
N LEU A 257 -6.62 4.96 9.85
CA LEU A 257 -7.23 5.14 8.53
C LEU A 257 -6.66 4.17 7.47
N LYS A 258 -5.33 4.00 7.45
CA LYS A 258 -4.68 3.08 6.52
C LYS A 258 -5.13 1.64 6.76
N GLN A 259 -5.22 1.21 8.01
CA GLN A 259 -5.66 -0.13 8.38
C GLN A 259 -7.11 -0.37 7.96
N ILE A 260 -8.01 0.59 8.20
CA ILE A 260 -9.42 0.51 7.79
C ILE A 260 -9.53 0.37 6.27
N ILE A 261 -8.82 1.20 5.50
CA ILE A 261 -8.85 1.14 4.03
C ILE A 261 -8.34 -0.21 3.53
N MET A 262 -7.22 -0.67 4.06
CA MET A 262 -6.60 -1.94 3.68
C MET A 262 -7.50 -3.13 4.04
N ALA A 263 -8.10 -3.11 5.22
CA ALA A 263 -9.01 -4.14 5.68
C ALA A 263 -10.28 -4.21 4.81
N GLY A 264 -10.93 -3.06 4.56
CA GLY A 264 -12.11 -2.98 3.72
C GLY A 264 -11.85 -3.40 2.26
N LYS A 265 -10.73 -2.96 1.66
CA LYS A 265 -10.29 -3.42 0.33
C LYS A 265 -10.03 -4.94 0.30
N SER A 266 -9.34 -5.45 1.32
CA SER A 266 -8.99 -6.86 1.42
C SER A 266 -10.24 -7.74 1.55
N MET A 267 -11.17 -7.35 2.42
CA MET A 267 -12.42 -8.07 2.61
C MET A 267 -13.29 -8.04 1.36
N GLN A 268 -13.38 -6.88 0.68
CA GLN A 268 -14.12 -6.79 -0.58
C GLN A 268 -13.53 -7.71 -1.65
N LEU A 269 -12.19 -7.75 -1.77
CA LEU A 269 -11.53 -8.66 -2.70
C LEU A 269 -11.81 -10.12 -2.31
N LEU A 270 -11.62 -10.47 -1.04
CA LEU A 270 -11.85 -11.82 -0.51
C LEU A 270 -13.27 -12.32 -0.74
N LYS A 271 -14.29 -11.48 -0.52
CA LYS A 271 -15.69 -11.82 -0.78
C LYS A 271 -15.95 -12.08 -2.27
N ASN A 272 -15.35 -11.29 -3.17
CA ASN A 272 -15.51 -11.52 -4.61
C ASN A 272 -14.80 -12.80 -5.08
N LEU A 273 -13.67 -13.17 -4.45
CA LEU A 273 -12.97 -14.43 -4.73
C LEU A 273 -13.78 -15.64 -4.23
N GLN A 274 -14.27 -15.60 -2.98
CA GLN A 274 -15.07 -16.68 -2.40
C GLN A 274 -16.41 -16.88 -3.12
N CYS A 275 -17.07 -15.80 -3.54
CA CYS A 275 -18.33 -15.88 -4.27
C CYS A 275 -18.16 -16.48 -5.68
N ALA A 276 -16.96 -16.40 -6.26
CA ALA A 276 -16.66 -17.06 -7.54
C ALA A 276 -16.48 -18.58 -7.38
N GLU A 277 -16.01 -19.05 -6.22
CA GLU A 277 -15.72 -20.47 -5.97
C GLU A 277 -16.87 -21.22 -5.29
N SER A 278 -17.75 -20.53 -4.56
CA SER A 278 -18.84 -21.15 -3.80
C SER A 278 -20.20 -20.56 -4.16
N THR A 279 -21.01 -21.35 -4.88
CA THR A 279 -22.45 -21.11 -5.08
C THR A 279 -23.29 -21.34 -3.80
N THR A 280 -22.64 -21.46 -2.64
CA THR A 280 -23.27 -21.73 -1.34
C THR A 280 -22.81 -20.72 -0.29
N CYS A 281 -23.44 -19.54 -0.29
CA CYS A 281 -23.34 -18.59 0.82
C CYS A 281 -23.99 -19.17 2.09
N GLN A 282 -23.25 -19.93 2.90
CA GLN A 282 -23.61 -20.25 4.30
C GLN A 282 -23.05 -19.22 5.31
N ALA A 283 -22.87 -17.96 4.90
CA ALA A 283 -22.33 -16.91 5.79
C ALA A 283 -23.36 -16.44 6.85
N GLY A 284 -24.66 -16.52 6.56
CA GLY A 284 -25.70 -15.94 7.42
C GLY A 284 -25.84 -16.56 8.82
N ALA A 285 -25.27 -17.74 9.07
CA ALA A 285 -25.37 -18.39 10.38
C ALA A 285 -24.28 -17.95 11.38
N ARG A 286 -23.13 -17.44 10.92
CA ARG A 286 -22.05 -16.97 11.81
C ARG A 286 -22.17 -15.50 12.21
N ASP A 287 -22.87 -14.70 11.41
CA ASP A 287 -23.00 -13.26 11.66
C ASP A 287 -23.92 -12.93 12.86
N ALA A 288 -24.80 -13.85 13.26
CA ALA A 288 -25.77 -13.61 14.35
C ALA A 288 -25.12 -13.46 15.75
N GLU A 289 -23.95 -14.05 15.99
CA GLU A 289 -23.23 -13.96 17.27
C GLU A 289 -22.16 -12.85 17.28
N ARG A 290 -21.95 -12.18 16.15
CA ARG A 290 -20.88 -11.19 16.01
C ARG A 290 -21.24 -9.89 16.73
N LYS A 291 -20.41 -9.49 17.68
CA LYS A 291 -20.46 -8.15 18.28
C LYS A 291 -19.93 -7.12 17.29
N SER A 292 -20.69 -6.05 17.07
CA SER A 292 -20.24 -4.94 16.22
C SER A 292 -19.04 -4.23 16.83
N LEU A 293 -18.22 -3.58 16.00
CA LEU A 293 -17.07 -2.80 16.45
C LEU A 293 -17.46 -1.74 17.49
N TYR A 294 -18.65 -1.15 17.35
CA TYR A 294 -19.22 -0.22 18.34
C TYR A 294 -19.47 -0.90 19.69
N THR A 295 -20.04 -2.11 19.68
CA THR A 295 -20.33 -2.88 20.90
C THR A 295 -19.04 -3.32 21.58
N LEU A 296 -18.05 -3.80 20.81
CA LEU A 296 -16.73 -4.17 21.32
C LEU A 296 -16.01 -2.97 21.95
N PHE A 297 -16.11 -1.80 21.32
CA PHE A 297 -15.58 -0.55 21.88
C PHE A 297 -16.24 -0.23 23.23
N LEU A 298 -17.58 -0.26 23.31
CA LEU A 298 -18.29 -0.02 24.57
C LEU A 298 -17.95 -1.04 25.66
N GLU A 299 -17.88 -2.32 25.31
CA GLU A 299 -17.48 -3.38 26.26
C GLU A 299 -16.05 -3.20 26.74
N SER A 300 -15.15 -2.75 25.87
CA SER A 300 -13.75 -2.49 26.25
C SER A 300 -13.63 -1.29 27.17
N VAL A 301 -14.41 -0.23 26.89
CA VAL A 301 -14.55 0.91 27.80
C VAL A 301 -15.11 0.44 29.14
N GLN A 302 -16.22 -0.29 29.17
CA GLN A 302 -16.82 -0.83 30.40
C GLN A 302 -15.89 -1.77 31.16
N SER A 303 -15.16 -2.65 30.49
CA SER A 303 -14.21 -3.57 31.12
C SER A 303 -13.07 -2.81 31.80
N ARG A 304 -12.63 -1.70 31.21
CA ARG A 304 -11.62 -0.86 31.83
C ARG A 304 -12.15 -0.12 33.05
N LEU A 305 -13.39 0.37 32.97
CA LEU A 305 -14.04 1.00 34.11
C LEU A 305 -14.22 0.00 35.26
N ARG A 306 -14.61 -1.24 34.98
CA ARG A 306 -14.78 -2.31 35.98
C ARG A 306 -13.46 -2.84 36.53
N HIS A 307 -12.38 -2.85 35.75
CA HIS A 307 -11.06 -3.21 36.25
C HIS A 307 -10.47 -2.18 37.24
N GLY A 308 -11.14 -1.04 37.46
CA GLY A 308 -10.88 -0.17 38.60
C GLY A 308 -11.53 -0.62 39.91
N GLU A 309 -12.55 -1.49 39.89
CA GLU A 309 -13.36 -1.87 41.06
C GLU A 309 -13.33 -3.38 41.39
N ASP A 310 -12.97 -4.26 40.45
CA ASP A 310 -12.91 -5.71 40.66
C ASP A 310 -11.47 -6.23 40.87
N SER A 311 -10.95 -6.08 42.09
CA SER A 311 -9.83 -6.90 42.58
C SER A 311 -10.22 -7.58 43.90
N THR A 312 -11.04 -8.62 43.81
CA THR A 312 -11.03 -9.68 44.83
C THR A 312 -9.94 -10.69 44.45
N PRO A 313 -8.95 -10.96 45.32
CA PRO A 313 -7.74 -11.65 44.92
C PRO A 313 -8.01 -13.15 44.83
N GLN A 314 -8.09 -13.69 43.62
CA GLN A 314 -7.88 -15.12 43.43
C GLN A 314 -6.38 -15.38 43.28
N VAL A 315 -5.77 -15.62 44.43
CA VAL A 315 -4.42 -16.12 44.66
C VAL A 315 -4.09 -17.22 43.63
N LEU A 316 -3.19 -16.92 42.68
CA LEU A 316 -2.10 -17.77 42.16
C LEU A 316 -1.55 -17.17 40.83
N THR A 317 -0.25 -16.87 40.79
CA THR A 317 0.59 -16.53 39.60
C THR A 317 0.55 -15.11 38.96
N GLU A 318 -0.16 -14.12 39.52
CA GLU A 318 -0.27 -12.80 38.87
C GLU A 318 0.88 -11.80 39.11
N GLN A 319 1.77 -12.00 40.08
CA GLN A 319 2.87 -11.06 40.38
C GLN A 319 3.90 -10.92 39.25
N GLN A 320 3.97 -11.87 38.32
CA GLN A 320 4.81 -11.76 37.12
C GLN A 320 4.09 -11.03 35.97
N ALA A 321 2.78 -11.25 35.81
CA ALA A 321 1.99 -10.62 34.74
C ALA A 321 1.76 -9.13 34.99
N THR A 322 1.54 -8.72 36.24
CA THR A 322 1.48 -7.29 36.61
C THR A 322 2.83 -6.61 36.40
N LYS A 323 3.94 -7.28 36.72
CA LYS A 323 5.29 -6.75 36.50
C LYS A 323 5.62 -6.60 35.01
N GLU A 324 5.23 -7.55 34.17
CA GLU A 324 5.38 -7.44 32.70
C GLU A 324 4.49 -6.35 32.09
N ASN A 325 3.26 -6.20 32.57
CA ASN A 325 2.35 -5.15 32.10
C ASN A 325 2.82 -3.76 32.54
N LEU A 326 3.37 -3.63 33.76
CA LEU A 326 4.05 -2.42 34.25
C LEU A 326 5.30 -2.10 33.43
N MET A 327 6.13 -3.10 33.10
CA MET A 327 7.31 -2.90 32.25
C MET A 327 6.93 -2.51 30.82
N LYS A 328 5.86 -3.09 30.25
CA LYS A 328 5.34 -2.71 28.92
C LYS A 328 4.76 -1.29 28.94
N MET A 329 4.01 -0.91 29.97
CA MET A 329 3.46 0.44 30.07
C MET A 329 4.53 1.50 30.38
N GLN A 330 5.54 1.18 31.20
CA GLN A 330 6.71 2.04 31.40
C GLN A 330 7.49 2.22 30.09
N SER A 331 7.70 1.15 29.32
CA SER A 331 8.35 1.25 27.99
C SER A 331 7.54 2.08 26.99
N ILE A 332 6.20 2.03 27.05
CA ILE A 332 5.33 2.85 26.21
C ILE A 332 5.37 4.32 26.65
N ALA A 333 5.34 4.58 27.96
CA ALA A 333 5.44 5.93 28.51
C ALA A 333 6.81 6.55 28.23
N GLU A 334 7.91 5.82 28.44
CA GLU A 334 9.27 6.24 28.10
C GLU A 334 9.41 6.53 26.60
N ARG A 335 8.87 5.66 25.73
CA ARG A 335 8.86 5.94 24.27
C ARG A 335 8.06 7.19 23.90
N HIS A 336 7.00 7.50 24.63
CA HIS A 336 6.22 8.71 24.40
C HIS A 336 6.90 9.96 24.97
N LEU A 337 7.62 9.84 26.09
CA LEU A 337 8.46 10.89 26.69
C LEU A 337 9.76 11.16 25.90
N GLU A 338 10.23 10.21 25.10
CA GLU A 338 11.39 10.39 24.19
C GLU A 338 11.01 11.01 22.83
N LEU A 339 9.73 11.00 22.46
CA LEU A 339 9.25 11.50 21.15
C LEU A 339 8.90 12.99 21.15
N ASP A 340 8.67 13.58 22.33
CA ASP A 340 8.52 15.01 22.54
C ASP A 340 9.57 15.44 23.57
N ASP A 341 10.50 16.29 23.17
CA ASP A 341 11.69 16.80 23.91
C ASP A 341 11.33 17.68 25.14
N VAL A 342 10.25 17.34 25.85
CA VAL A 342 9.64 18.09 26.95
C VAL A 342 9.53 17.17 28.16
N HIS A 343 10.59 17.14 28.97
CA HIS A 343 10.61 16.46 30.26
C HIS A 343 9.75 17.26 31.25
N ASP A 344 8.45 16.97 31.33
CA ASP A 344 7.54 17.62 32.28
C ASP A 344 7.48 16.83 33.61
N PRO A 345 8.12 17.30 34.70
CA PRO A 345 8.17 16.56 35.97
C PRO A 345 6.78 16.39 36.59
N LEU A 346 5.83 17.27 36.27
CA LEU A 346 4.47 17.21 36.80
C LEU A 346 3.69 16.01 36.24
N LEU A 347 3.91 15.66 34.98
CA LEU A 347 3.30 14.50 34.34
C LEU A 347 3.83 13.20 34.98
N ALA A 348 5.13 13.12 35.25
CA ALA A 348 5.75 11.99 35.95
C ALA A 348 5.25 11.86 37.40
N ILE A 349 5.03 12.98 38.11
CA ILE A 349 4.48 12.99 39.48
C ILE A 349 2.99 12.57 39.48
N ASN A 350 2.19 13.01 38.53
CA ASN A 350 0.79 12.59 38.40
C ASN A 350 0.67 11.10 38.02
N PHE A 351 1.54 10.62 37.12
CA PHE A 351 1.67 9.19 36.83
C PHE A 351 2.11 8.39 38.06
N ALA A 352 3.01 8.91 38.90
CA ALA A 352 3.43 8.23 40.13
C ALA A 352 2.32 8.23 41.20
N ARG A 353 1.57 9.33 41.34
CA ARG A 353 0.53 9.49 42.36
C ARG A 353 -0.70 8.62 42.08
N MET A 354 -1.09 8.46 40.82
CA MET A 354 -2.17 7.55 40.40
C MET A 354 -1.93 6.09 40.79
N TYR A 355 -0.67 5.66 40.95
CA TYR A 355 -0.33 4.26 41.26
C TYR A 355 0.08 4.02 42.73
N LEU A 356 0.34 5.07 43.51
CA LEU A 356 0.79 4.95 44.91
C LEU A 356 -0.35 5.00 45.95
N GLU A 357 -1.50 5.60 45.64
CA GLU A 357 -2.62 5.76 46.60
C GLU A 357 -3.55 4.52 46.72
N GLN A 358 -3.31 3.43 45.97
CA GLN A 358 -4.13 2.21 46.04
C GLN A 358 -3.91 1.33 47.28
N SER A 359 -3.10 1.75 48.25
CA SER A 359 -2.69 0.90 49.39
C SER A 359 -3.62 0.95 50.62
N ASP A 360 -4.42 2.02 50.80
CA ASP A 360 -4.97 2.36 52.13
C ASP A 360 -6.51 2.28 52.28
N PHE A 361 -7.25 1.80 51.28
CA PHE A 361 -8.73 1.93 51.28
C PHE A 361 -9.53 0.64 51.53
N HIS A 362 -8.87 -0.51 51.71
CA HIS A 362 -9.52 -1.83 51.65
C HIS A 362 -10.31 -2.28 52.90
N GLU A 363 -10.42 -1.46 53.95
CA GLU A 363 -10.91 -1.92 55.27
C GLU A 363 -12.29 -1.42 55.71
N LYS A 364 -12.95 -0.50 54.98
CA LYS A 364 -14.09 0.23 55.58
C LYS A 364 -15.50 -0.02 55.07
N PHE A 365 -15.76 -0.57 53.88
CA PHE A 365 -17.15 -0.61 53.39
C PHE A 365 -17.46 -1.84 52.53
N ALA A 366 -17.73 -2.96 53.20
CA ALA A 366 -18.45 -4.10 52.64
C ALA A 366 -19.88 -4.13 53.20
N GLY A 367 -20.89 -3.96 52.34
CA GLY A 367 -22.28 -4.29 52.66
C GLY A 367 -23.34 -3.46 51.94
N GLY A 368 -24.08 -4.09 51.01
CA GLY A 368 -25.51 -3.85 50.82
C GLY A 368 -25.97 -3.07 49.58
N ASP A 369 -25.99 -3.74 48.42
CA ASP A 369 -27.07 -3.84 47.42
C ASP A 369 -28.10 -2.68 47.27
N VAL A 370 -27.98 -1.86 46.19
CA VAL A 370 -29.09 -1.34 45.35
C VAL A 370 -28.55 -0.92 43.97
N CYS A 371 -29.12 -1.48 42.90
CA CYS A 371 -28.83 -1.26 41.48
C CYS A 371 -29.55 -0.01 40.91
N VAL A 372 -28.82 1.02 40.47
CA VAL A 372 -29.31 2.08 39.54
C VAL A 372 -28.13 2.60 38.68
N ASP A 373 -28.32 2.63 37.36
CA ASP A 373 -27.49 3.20 36.27
C ASP A 373 -26.18 3.93 36.65
N ARG A 374 -25.03 3.24 36.52
CA ARG A 374 -23.68 3.79 36.86
C ARG A 374 -22.66 3.91 35.72
N SER A 375 -23.05 3.71 34.45
CA SER A 375 -22.06 3.71 33.34
C SER A 375 -21.54 5.09 32.91
N SER A 376 -22.07 6.18 33.47
CA SER A 376 -21.78 7.55 33.02
C SER A 376 -20.82 8.33 33.93
N GLU A 377 -20.54 7.83 35.14
CA GLU A 377 -19.89 8.62 36.19
C GLU A 377 -18.39 8.29 36.39
N SER A 378 -17.84 7.27 35.75
CA SER A 378 -16.47 6.77 36.05
C SER A 378 -15.42 6.94 34.94
N VAL A 379 -15.74 7.62 33.83
CA VAL A 379 -14.85 7.71 32.63
C VAL A 379 -13.68 8.69 32.77
N THR A 380 -13.58 9.40 33.88
CA THR A 380 -12.97 10.74 33.93
C THR A 380 -11.54 10.78 34.47
N CYS A 381 -10.96 9.65 34.86
CA CYS A 381 -9.56 9.59 35.33
C CYS A 381 -8.54 9.15 34.27
N GLN A 382 -8.89 9.03 32.98
CA GLN A 382 -7.93 8.69 31.92
C GLN A 382 -8.13 9.54 30.67
N THR A 383 -7.04 10.12 30.16
CA THR A 383 -7.02 10.95 28.94
C THR A 383 -7.84 10.29 27.84
N PHE A 384 -8.82 10.99 27.28
CA PHE A 384 -9.76 10.47 26.27
C PHE A 384 -9.05 9.74 25.11
N GLU A 385 -7.89 10.27 24.71
CA GLU A 385 -7.04 9.71 23.66
C GLU A 385 -6.44 8.33 24.03
N LEU A 386 -6.10 8.11 25.31
CA LEU A 386 -5.65 6.80 25.79
C LEU A 386 -6.78 5.79 25.65
N THR A 387 -8.02 6.17 25.99
CA THR A 387 -9.20 5.32 25.83
C THR A 387 -9.38 4.88 24.38
N LEU A 388 -9.22 5.79 23.40
CA LEU A 388 -9.26 5.41 21.98
C LEU A 388 -8.15 4.43 21.59
N ARG A 389 -6.90 4.73 22.00
CA ARG A 389 -5.73 3.92 21.68
C ARG A 389 -5.81 2.48 22.15
N SER A 390 -6.58 2.23 23.18
CA SER A 390 -6.53 0.94 23.87
C SER A 390 -7.90 0.25 23.95
N CYS A 391 -9.00 0.95 23.67
CA CYS A 391 -10.33 0.33 23.52
C CYS A 391 -10.80 0.23 22.07
N LEU A 392 -10.42 1.14 21.17
CA LEU A 392 -10.92 1.15 19.78
C LEU A 392 -9.89 0.59 18.79
N TYR A 393 -8.66 1.11 18.81
CA TYR A 393 -7.63 0.76 17.83
C TYR A 393 -7.22 -0.73 17.85
N PRO A 394 -7.13 -1.42 19.01
CA PRO A 394 -6.80 -2.85 19.02
C PRO A 394 -7.83 -3.72 18.31
N HIS A 395 -9.11 -3.35 18.34
CA HIS A 395 -10.14 -4.10 17.59
C HIS A 395 -10.02 -3.89 16.09
N ILE A 396 -9.70 -2.67 15.65
CA ILE A 396 -9.46 -2.37 14.24
C ILE A 396 -8.21 -3.13 13.75
N ASP A 397 -7.13 -3.09 14.51
CA ASP A 397 -5.87 -3.77 14.17
C ASP A 397 -6.05 -5.29 14.12
N LYS A 398 -6.81 -5.87 15.07
CA LYS A 398 -7.18 -7.29 15.06
C LYS A 398 -7.94 -7.67 13.80
N GLN A 399 -8.95 -6.90 13.41
CA GLN A 399 -9.71 -7.17 12.19
C GLN A 399 -8.85 -7.01 10.94
N TYR A 400 -8.00 -5.98 10.88
CA TYR A 400 -7.04 -5.76 9.79
C TYR A 400 -6.09 -6.94 9.62
N LEU A 401 -5.46 -7.41 10.70
CA LEU A 401 -4.54 -8.55 10.67
C LEU A 401 -5.22 -9.84 10.21
N ASP A 402 -6.45 -10.10 10.68
CA ASP A 402 -7.21 -11.28 10.29
C ASP A 402 -7.64 -11.22 8.81
N CYS A 403 -8.27 -10.13 8.37
CA CYS A 403 -8.75 -10.04 6.98
C CYS A 403 -7.61 -9.98 5.96
N CYS A 404 -6.54 -9.23 6.22
CA CYS A 404 -5.39 -9.16 5.33
C CYS A 404 -4.59 -10.46 5.34
N GLY A 405 -4.43 -11.08 6.51
CA GLY A 405 -3.80 -12.39 6.66
C GLY A 405 -4.56 -13.47 5.90
N ASN A 406 -5.89 -13.49 6.01
CA ASN A 406 -6.74 -14.45 5.31
C ASN A 406 -6.70 -14.23 3.78
N LEU A 407 -6.75 -12.98 3.31
CA LEU A 407 -6.54 -12.67 1.88
C LEU A 407 -5.19 -13.17 1.39
N MET A 408 -4.11 -12.94 2.15
CA MET A 408 -2.76 -13.37 1.77
C MET A 408 -2.65 -14.90 1.70
N GLN A 409 -3.25 -15.61 2.67
CA GLN A 409 -3.30 -17.07 2.67
C GLN A 409 -4.11 -17.62 1.48
N THR A 410 -5.28 -17.03 1.20
CA THR A 410 -6.13 -17.37 0.05
C THR A 410 -5.36 -17.17 -1.26
N LEU A 411 -4.68 -16.02 -1.42
CA LEU A 411 -3.93 -15.70 -2.64
C LEU A 411 -2.70 -16.61 -2.83
N LYS A 412 -2.01 -16.98 -1.73
CA LYS A 412 -0.86 -17.90 -1.75
C LYS A 412 -1.29 -19.35 -2.03
N LYS A 413 -2.35 -19.83 -1.38
CA LYS A 413 -2.79 -21.22 -1.42
C LYS A 413 -3.70 -21.52 -2.62
N ASP A 414 -4.81 -20.79 -2.74
CA ASP A 414 -5.87 -21.12 -3.70
C ASP A 414 -5.53 -20.60 -5.10
N TYR A 415 -4.94 -19.40 -5.17
CA TYR A 415 -4.51 -18.77 -6.44
C TYR A 415 -3.03 -18.99 -6.77
N ARG A 416 -2.31 -19.79 -5.98
CA ARG A 416 -0.92 -20.21 -6.23
C ARG A 416 0.03 -19.06 -6.58
N LEU A 417 -0.14 -17.89 -5.95
CA LEU A 417 0.64 -16.67 -6.25
C LEU A 417 2.16 -16.89 -6.24
N VAL A 418 2.64 -17.72 -5.32
CA VAL A 418 4.08 -18.03 -5.21
C VAL A 418 4.57 -18.79 -6.44
N GLU A 419 3.76 -19.71 -6.99
CA GLU A 419 4.07 -20.43 -8.23
C GLU A 419 4.12 -19.47 -9.41
N TYR A 420 3.17 -18.53 -9.52
CA TYR A 420 3.19 -17.51 -10.58
C TYR A 420 4.44 -16.60 -10.50
N LEU A 421 4.84 -16.19 -9.28
CA LEU A 421 6.06 -15.42 -9.08
C LEU A 421 7.32 -16.23 -9.42
N GLN A 422 7.35 -17.53 -9.09
CA GLN A 422 8.45 -18.42 -9.48
C GLN A 422 8.47 -18.67 -10.99
N ALA A 423 7.32 -18.85 -11.64
CA ALA A 423 7.21 -18.99 -13.09
C ALA A 423 7.77 -17.75 -13.80
N MET A 424 7.42 -16.55 -13.33
CA MET A 424 8.02 -15.30 -13.84
C MET A 424 9.55 -15.31 -13.74
N ARG A 425 10.11 -15.81 -12.63
CA ARG A 425 11.57 -15.97 -12.50
C ARG A 425 12.14 -17.02 -13.45
N ASN A 426 11.51 -18.19 -13.53
CA ASN A 426 11.95 -19.27 -14.40
C ASN A 426 12.09 -18.85 -15.87
N PHE A 427 11.09 -18.12 -16.39
CA PHE A 427 11.03 -17.77 -17.80
C PHE A 427 11.69 -16.42 -18.13
N PHE A 428 11.40 -15.35 -17.40
CA PHE A 428 11.97 -14.02 -17.73
C PHE A 428 13.41 -13.85 -17.24
N LEU A 429 13.76 -14.45 -16.09
CA LEU A 429 15.12 -14.39 -15.54
C LEU A 429 15.98 -15.60 -15.95
N MET A 430 15.44 -16.49 -16.78
CA MET A 430 16.12 -17.68 -17.31
C MET A 430 16.59 -18.67 -16.23
N GLU A 431 15.93 -18.69 -15.06
CA GLU A 431 16.21 -19.67 -13.99
C GLU A 431 15.76 -21.09 -14.37
N GLY A 432 14.76 -21.23 -15.26
CA GLY A 432 14.35 -22.50 -15.86
C GLY A 432 15.36 -22.97 -16.92
N GLY A 433 16.63 -23.05 -16.53
CA GLY A 433 17.78 -22.96 -17.42
C GLY A 433 17.78 -23.93 -18.58
N ASP A 434 17.25 -25.12 -18.40
CA ASP A 434 17.11 -26.18 -19.41
C ASP A 434 15.90 -25.98 -20.33
N THR A 435 14.72 -25.62 -19.81
CA THR A 435 13.57 -25.23 -20.67
C THR A 435 13.95 -24.07 -21.59
N MET A 436 14.59 -23.06 -21.03
CA MET A 436 15.00 -21.90 -21.81
C MET A 436 16.18 -22.24 -22.73
N TYR A 437 17.04 -23.19 -22.35
CA TYR A 437 18.11 -23.71 -23.22
C TYR A 437 17.55 -24.24 -24.53
N ASP A 438 16.60 -25.17 -24.47
CA ASP A 438 16.00 -25.78 -25.66
C ASP A 438 15.30 -24.74 -26.56
N PHE A 439 14.67 -23.74 -25.93
CA PHE A 439 14.05 -22.62 -26.63
C PHE A 439 15.07 -21.72 -27.35
N TYR A 440 16.09 -21.23 -26.65
CA TYR A 440 17.02 -20.26 -27.25
C TYR A 440 17.99 -20.92 -28.23
N THR A 441 18.38 -22.19 -28.05
CA THR A 441 19.27 -22.88 -28.99
C THR A 441 18.60 -23.04 -30.36
N SER A 442 17.33 -23.44 -30.36
CA SER A 442 16.49 -23.51 -31.57
C SER A 442 16.46 -22.17 -32.34
N ILE A 443 16.36 -21.05 -31.62
CA ILE A 443 16.38 -19.70 -32.22
C ILE A 443 17.78 -19.35 -32.71
N PHE A 444 18.82 -19.62 -31.91
CA PHE A 444 20.19 -19.29 -32.26
C PHE A 444 20.71 -20.07 -33.46
N ASP A 445 20.34 -21.34 -33.59
CA ASP A 445 20.73 -22.16 -34.75
C ASP A 445 20.11 -21.62 -36.04
N LYS A 446 18.81 -21.27 -36.04
CA LYS A 446 18.18 -20.61 -37.19
C LYS A 446 18.79 -19.24 -37.52
N ILE A 447 19.20 -18.47 -36.51
CA ILE A 447 19.91 -17.19 -36.73
C ILE A 447 21.25 -17.45 -37.43
N ARG A 448 22.00 -18.48 -37.01
CA ARG A 448 23.30 -18.84 -37.61
C ARG A 448 23.16 -19.38 -39.04
N GLU A 449 22.12 -20.16 -39.30
CA GLU A 449 21.77 -20.66 -40.64
C GLU A 449 21.24 -19.57 -41.59
N LYS A 450 21.02 -18.35 -41.07
CA LYS A 450 20.45 -17.19 -41.78
C LYS A 450 19.03 -17.44 -42.31
N GLU A 451 18.29 -18.31 -41.64
CA GLU A 451 16.89 -18.59 -41.94
C GLU A 451 15.95 -17.51 -41.37
N THR A 452 14.69 -17.51 -41.81
CA THR A 452 13.65 -16.61 -41.32
C THR A 452 13.14 -17.04 -39.94
N TRP A 453 13.83 -16.60 -38.89
CA TRP A 453 13.48 -16.91 -37.49
C TRP A 453 12.40 -15.98 -36.88
N GLN A 454 12.07 -14.86 -37.54
CA GLN A 454 11.14 -13.83 -37.02
C GLN A 454 9.65 -14.20 -37.11
N ASN A 455 9.32 -15.42 -37.55
CA ASN A 455 7.94 -15.86 -37.64
C ASN A 455 7.37 -16.14 -36.24
N VAL A 456 6.38 -15.34 -35.84
CA VAL A 456 5.71 -15.43 -34.53
C VAL A 456 5.12 -16.82 -34.27
N SER A 457 4.59 -17.50 -35.30
CA SER A 457 4.07 -18.87 -35.14
C SER A 457 5.18 -19.86 -34.79
N PHE A 458 6.33 -19.79 -35.46
CA PHE A 458 7.50 -20.60 -35.15
C PHE A 458 8.01 -20.35 -33.73
N LEU A 459 8.19 -19.08 -33.35
CA LEU A 459 8.67 -18.71 -32.01
C LEU A 459 7.76 -19.22 -30.89
N ASN A 460 6.44 -19.10 -31.07
CA ASN A 460 5.47 -19.61 -30.11
C ASN A 460 5.47 -21.15 -30.05
N VAL A 461 5.60 -21.85 -31.18
CA VAL A 461 5.68 -23.32 -31.21
C VAL A 461 6.93 -23.81 -30.48
N GLN A 462 8.11 -23.23 -30.75
CA GLN A 462 9.35 -23.61 -30.04
C GLN A 462 9.25 -23.34 -28.54
N LEU A 463 8.64 -22.23 -28.14
CA LEU A 463 8.43 -21.93 -26.73
C LEU A 463 7.49 -22.95 -26.07
N GLN A 464 6.38 -23.28 -26.73
CA GLN A 464 5.42 -24.24 -26.23
C GLN A 464 6.00 -25.65 -26.14
N GLU A 465 6.83 -26.07 -27.10
CA GLU A 465 7.52 -27.36 -27.06
C GLU A 465 8.53 -27.41 -25.90
N ALA A 466 9.38 -26.38 -25.77
CA ALA A 466 10.41 -26.33 -24.73
C ALA A 466 9.83 -26.22 -23.31
N VAL A 467 8.77 -25.43 -23.13
CA VAL A 467 8.10 -25.26 -21.82
C VAL A 467 7.18 -26.45 -21.54
N GLY A 468 6.45 -26.93 -22.54
CA GLY A 468 5.45 -27.99 -22.40
C GLY A 468 6.00 -29.33 -21.90
N GLN A 469 7.29 -29.61 -22.11
CA GLN A 469 7.95 -30.81 -21.58
C GLN A 469 8.02 -30.85 -20.05
N ARG A 470 8.06 -29.69 -19.37
CA ARG A 470 8.24 -29.60 -17.91
C ARG A 470 7.13 -28.86 -17.19
N TYR A 471 6.55 -27.83 -17.82
CA TYR A 471 5.52 -26.97 -17.25
C TYR A 471 4.35 -26.81 -18.23
N PRO A 472 3.51 -27.84 -18.40
CA PRO A 472 2.40 -27.81 -19.36
C PRO A 472 1.38 -26.70 -19.07
N GLU A 473 1.15 -26.34 -17.81
CA GLU A 473 0.21 -25.28 -17.42
C GLU A 473 0.67 -23.89 -17.90
N ASP A 474 1.96 -23.58 -17.73
CA ASP A 474 2.55 -22.29 -18.10
C ASP A 474 2.76 -22.14 -19.60
N SER A 475 2.93 -23.25 -20.33
CA SER A 475 3.07 -23.25 -21.79
C SER A 475 1.89 -22.56 -22.49
N SER A 476 0.68 -22.65 -21.93
CA SER A 476 -0.51 -22.00 -22.48
C SER A 476 -0.59 -20.50 -22.17
N ARG A 477 0.16 -20.04 -21.17
CA ARG A 477 0.14 -18.67 -20.66
C ARG A 477 1.25 -17.82 -21.26
N LEU A 478 2.34 -18.44 -21.68
CA LEU A 478 3.45 -17.78 -22.33
C LEU A 478 3.17 -17.60 -23.82
N SER A 479 3.50 -16.41 -24.33
CA SER A 479 3.44 -16.08 -25.74
C SER A 479 4.59 -15.15 -26.09
N ILE A 480 5.11 -15.26 -27.30
CA ILE A 480 6.14 -14.36 -27.82
C ILE A 480 5.52 -13.46 -28.87
N SER A 481 5.77 -12.17 -28.74
CA SER A 481 5.58 -11.19 -29.78
C SER A 481 6.93 -10.71 -30.30
N PHE A 482 6.98 -10.38 -31.59
CA PHE A 482 8.15 -9.78 -32.20
C PHE A 482 7.76 -8.42 -32.78
N GLU A 483 8.33 -7.35 -32.23
CA GLU A 483 8.18 -6.00 -32.78
C GLU A 483 9.40 -5.69 -33.64
N ASN A 484 9.19 -5.38 -34.92
CA ASN A 484 10.28 -5.06 -35.83
C ASN A 484 10.78 -3.64 -35.54
N VAL A 485 11.75 -3.53 -34.64
CA VAL A 485 12.39 -2.25 -34.30
C VAL A 485 13.12 -1.68 -35.51
N ASP A 486 12.97 -0.37 -35.74
CA ASP A 486 13.48 0.40 -36.88
C ASP A 486 14.87 -0.03 -37.35
N THR A 487 14.97 -0.27 -38.66
CA THR A 487 16.16 -0.71 -39.42
C THR A 487 17.41 0.17 -39.22
N ALA A 488 17.30 1.36 -38.63
CA ALA A 488 18.43 2.24 -38.38
C ALA A 488 19.36 1.77 -37.24
N LYS A 489 18.87 0.98 -36.27
CA LYS A 489 19.69 0.44 -35.16
C LYS A 489 20.33 -0.93 -35.47
N LYS A 490 19.98 -1.58 -36.58
CA LYS A 490 20.42 -2.94 -36.98
C LYS A 490 21.90 -3.05 -37.42
N LYS A 491 22.77 -2.08 -37.10
CA LYS A 491 24.18 -2.11 -37.54
C LYS A 491 25.05 -3.09 -36.77
N LEU A 492 24.63 -3.53 -35.58
CA LEU A 492 25.43 -4.41 -34.72
C LEU A 492 24.72 -5.75 -34.55
N PRO A 493 25.38 -6.89 -34.83
CA PRO A 493 24.83 -8.23 -34.62
C PRO A 493 24.10 -8.43 -33.29
N VAL A 494 24.56 -7.84 -32.18
CA VAL A 494 23.94 -8.00 -30.85
C VAL A 494 22.46 -7.60 -30.83
N HIS A 495 22.05 -6.61 -31.63
CA HIS A 495 20.70 -6.07 -31.63
C HIS A 495 19.67 -6.86 -32.45
N ILE A 496 20.06 -7.99 -33.03
CA ILE A 496 19.15 -8.83 -33.83
C ILE A 496 17.97 -9.32 -32.96
N LEU A 497 18.19 -9.52 -31.65
CA LEU A 497 17.18 -10.03 -30.71
C LEU A 497 16.32 -8.95 -30.02
N ASP A 498 16.56 -7.65 -30.26
CA ASP A 498 15.92 -6.55 -29.51
C ASP A 498 14.39 -6.47 -29.69
N GLY A 499 13.85 -7.15 -30.71
CA GLY A 499 12.41 -7.19 -30.97
C GLY A 499 11.64 -8.30 -30.24
N LEU A 500 12.32 -9.27 -29.59
CA LEU A 500 11.62 -10.37 -28.91
C LEU A 500 11.03 -9.90 -27.59
N THR A 501 9.72 -10.02 -27.43
CA THR A 501 9.02 -9.72 -26.17
C THR A 501 8.31 -10.97 -25.68
N LEU A 502 8.61 -11.37 -24.45
CA LEU A 502 7.94 -12.48 -23.78
C LEU A 502 6.71 -11.94 -23.03
N SER A 503 5.55 -12.54 -23.29
CA SER A 503 4.30 -12.18 -22.66
C SER A 503 3.75 -13.32 -21.82
N TYR A 504 3.46 -13.05 -20.55
CA TYR A 504 2.90 -14.05 -19.63
C TYR A 504 1.49 -13.65 -19.19
N LYS A 505 0.51 -14.47 -19.55
CA LYS A 505 -0.90 -14.24 -19.27
C LYS A 505 -1.24 -14.67 -17.83
N VAL A 506 -1.19 -13.70 -16.94
CA VAL A 506 -1.58 -13.85 -15.53
C VAL A 506 -3.11 -13.76 -15.39
N PRO A 507 -3.76 -14.70 -14.66
CA PRO A 507 -5.19 -14.61 -14.40
C PRO A 507 -5.48 -13.59 -13.30
N TRP A 508 -6.67 -12.99 -13.31
CA TRP A 508 -7.19 -12.30 -12.14
C TRP A 508 -7.43 -13.32 -11.01
N PRO A 509 -7.05 -13.04 -9.74
CA PRO A 509 -6.61 -11.78 -9.14
C PRO A 509 -5.09 -11.55 -9.07
N VAL A 510 -4.26 -12.50 -9.53
CA VAL A 510 -2.79 -12.42 -9.42
C VAL A 510 -2.20 -11.22 -10.20
N ASP A 511 -2.92 -10.78 -11.23
CA ASP A 511 -2.66 -9.58 -12.04
C ASP A 511 -2.62 -8.28 -11.21
N ILE A 512 -3.22 -8.25 -10.01
CA ILE A 512 -3.12 -7.11 -9.08
C ILE A 512 -1.67 -6.94 -8.60
N VAL A 513 -0.93 -8.04 -8.43
CA VAL A 513 0.49 -8.04 -8.02
C VAL A 513 1.40 -7.95 -9.23
N ILE A 514 1.14 -8.78 -10.26
CA ILE A 514 1.96 -8.83 -11.48
C ILE A 514 1.35 -7.91 -12.53
N SER A 515 1.58 -6.61 -12.37
CA SER A 515 1.07 -5.61 -13.31
C SER A 515 1.73 -5.68 -14.68
N LEU A 516 1.07 -5.12 -15.70
CA LEU A 516 1.64 -4.96 -17.04
C LEU A 516 2.95 -4.14 -17.03
N GLU A 517 3.07 -3.18 -16.11
CA GLU A 517 4.29 -2.38 -15.96
C GLU A 517 5.45 -3.22 -15.41
N CYS A 518 5.17 -4.09 -14.44
CA CYS A 518 6.17 -5.05 -13.94
C CYS A 518 6.66 -5.97 -15.06
N GLN A 519 5.76 -6.42 -15.93
CA GLN A 519 6.10 -7.30 -17.06
C GLN A 519 7.01 -6.62 -18.10
N LYS A 520 6.89 -5.30 -18.30
CA LYS A 520 7.85 -4.56 -19.14
C LYS A 520 9.25 -4.56 -18.54
N ILE A 521 9.37 -4.36 -17.22
CA ILE A 521 10.67 -4.40 -16.53
C ILE A 521 11.30 -5.80 -16.67
N TYR A 522 10.51 -6.86 -16.46
CA TYR A 522 10.97 -8.24 -16.68
C TYR A 522 11.46 -8.46 -18.12
N ASN A 523 10.73 -7.98 -19.12
CA ASN A 523 11.11 -8.12 -20.53
C ASN A 523 12.45 -7.45 -20.86
N GLN A 524 12.73 -6.27 -20.29
CA GLN A 524 14.01 -5.61 -20.52
C GLN A 524 15.18 -6.42 -19.96
N VAL A 525 15.00 -7.05 -18.79
CA VAL A 525 16.01 -7.93 -18.19
C VAL A 525 16.16 -9.21 -19.01
N PHE A 526 15.05 -9.82 -19.44
CA PHE A 526 15.04 -11.00 -20.31
C PHE A 526 15.84 -10.77 -21.59
N LEU A 527 15.62 -9.64 -22.27
CA LEU A 527 16.34 -9.27 -23.49
C LEU A 527 17.86 -9.17 -23.27
N LEU A 528 18.29 -8.53 -22.18
CA LEU A 528 19.71 -8.44 -21.83
C LEU A 528 20.32 -9.84 -21.62
N LEU A 529 19.62 -10.70 -20.86
CA LEU A 529 20.08 -12.07 -20.60
C LEU A 529 20.19 -12.88 -21.89
N LEU A 530 19.23 -12.72 -22.80
CA LEU A 530 19.21 -13.41 -24.08
C LEU A 530 20.39 -12.98 -24.98
N GLN A 531 20.72 -11.69 -25.01
CA GLN A 531 21.89 -11.18 -25.74
C GLN A 531 23.21 -11.75 -25.19
N ILE A 532 23.35 -11.83 -23.86
CA ILE A 532 24.55 -12.42 -23.22
C ILE A 532 24.63 -13.92 -23.51
N LYS A 533 23.50 -14.64 -23.41
CA LYS A 533 23.41 -16.06 -23.75
C LYS A 533 23.76 -16.32 -25.21
N TRP A 534 23.34 -15.43 -26.12
CA TRP A 534 23.69 -15.54 -27.53
C TRP A 534 25.19 -15.37 -27.77
N ALA A 535 25.81 -14.35 -27.19
CA ALA A 535 27.27 -14.17 -27.30
C ALA A 535 28.03 -15.38 -26.73
N LYS A 536 27.56 -15.93 -25.60
CA LYS A 536 28.13 -17.15 -25.00
C LYS A 536 27.98 -18.36 -25.93
N TYR A 537 26.77 -18.65 -26.40
CA TYR A 537 26.48 -19.78 -27.27
C TYR A 537 27.29 -19.70 -28.58
N SER A 538 27.34 -18.52 -29.19
CA SER A 538 28.10 -18.29 -30.43
C SER A 538 29.60 -18.57 -30.30
N LEU A 539 30.19 -18.34 -29.12
CA LEU A 539 31.59 -18.67 -28.84
C LEU A 539 31.80 -20.16 -28.47
N ASP A 540 30.82 -20.76 -27.81
CA ASP A 540 30.86 -22.15 -27.37
C ASP A 540 30.76 -23.13 -28.54
N VAL A 541 29.91 -22.86 -29.54
CA VAL A 541 29.69 -23.76 -30.68
C VAL A 541 30.86 -23.79 -31.68
N LEU A 542 31.82 -22.87 -31.58
CA LEU A 542 32.98 -22.83 -32.48
C LEU A 542 33.83 -24.10 -32.33
N LEU A 543 33.77 -25.00 -33.32
CA LEU A 543 34.51 -26.26 -33.35
C LEU A 543 35.95 -26.05 -33.86
N PHE A 544 36.92 -26.56 -33.10
CA PHE A 544 38.35 -26.53 -33.45
C PHE A 544 38.64 -27.22 -34.79
N GLY A 545 37.89 -28.27 -35.10
CA GLY A 545 38.07 -29.07 -36.31
C GLY A 545 37.78 -28.30 -37.60
N GLU A 546 36.89 -27.31 -37.58
CA GLU A 546 36.52 -26.56 -38.78
C GLU A 546 37.70 -25.78 -39.36
N LEU A 547 38.55 -25.17 -38.53
CA LEU A 547 39.72 -24.44 -39.04
C LEU A 547 40.79 -25.39 -39.60
N VAL A 548 41.04 -26.51 -38.93
CA VAL A 548 42.06 -27.47 -39.36
C VAL A 548 41.63 -28.17 -40.65
N SER A 549 40.36 -28.60 -40.74
CA SER A 549 39.80 -29.25 -41.93
C SER A 549 39.76 -28.33 -43.15
N THR A 550 39.53 -27.03 -42.92
CA THR A 550 39.53 -26.02 -44.01
C THR A 550 40.95 -25.67 -44.44
N ALA A 551 41.92 -25.72 -43.53
CA ALA A 551 43.35 -25.56 -43.85
C ALA A 551 43.91 -26.76 -44.64
N GLU A 552 43.36 -27.96 -44.44
CA GLU A 552 43.81 -29.20 -45.09
C GLU A 552 43.10 -29.53 -46.42
N LYS A 553 42.11 -28.73 -46.84
CA LYS A 553 41.47 -28.85 -48.16
C LYS A 553 41.99 -27.81 -49.18
N PRO A 554 43.20 -27.94 -49.75
CA PRO A 554 43.52 -27.35 -51.03
C PRO A 554 43.30 -28.35 -52.18
N ARG A 555 42.29 -28.07 -53.04
CA ARG A 555 42.33 -28.33 -54.50
C ARG A 555 42.41 -29.78 -55.03
N LEU A 556 41.47 -30.68 -54.68
CA LEU A 556 41.32 -31.99 -55.36
C LEU A 556 40.27 -32.03 -56.50
N GLN A 557 39.88 -30.89 -57.06
CA GLN A 557 38.98 -30.83 -58.21
C GLN A 557 39.45 -29.76 -59.20
N GLU A 558 40.44 -30.08 -60.03
CA GLU A 558 40.62 -29.49 -61.36
C GLU A 558 41.49 -30.42 -62.19
N GLY A 559 40.86 -31.02 -63.20
CA GLY A 559 41.43 -32.07 -64.03
C GLY A 559 42.42 -31.56 -65.07
N LEU A 560 43.28 -32.50 -65.49
CA LEU A 560 43.97 -32.60 -66.77
C LEU A 560 44.62 -31.32 -67.34
N VAL A 561 45.97 -31.31 -67.39
CA VAL A 561 46.80 -31.23 -68.62
C VAL A 561 48.24 -30.80 -68.27
N ARG A 562 49.18 -31.73 -68.50
CA ARG A 562 50.58 -31.61 -69.04
C ARG A 562 51.61 -30.71 -68.34
N GLU A 563 52.67 -31.26 -67.74
CA GLU A 563 53.95 -31.77 -68.31
C GLU A 563 55.11 -30.79 -68.05
N GLN A 564 56.04 -31.23 -67.17
CA GLN A 564 57.52 -31.21 -67.30
C GLN A 564 58.17 -29.86 -67.67
N ASP A 565 58.84 -29.15 -66.75
CA ASP A 565 60.29 -29.25 -66.43
C ASP A 565 60.56 -28.04 -65.50
N THR A 566 61.23 -28.05 -64.34
CA THR A 566 62.67 -28.20 -64.11
C THR A 566 62.95 -27.80 -62.64
N VAL A 567 63.70 -28.64 -61.92
CA VAL A 567 64.81 -28.35 -60.98
C VAL A 567 64.71 -27.13 -60.01
N ALA A 568 64.62 -27.48 -58.72
CA ALA A 568 65.21 -26.82 -57.55
C ALA A 568 64.89 -25.34 -57.23
N GLN A 569 64.08 -25.12 -56.16
CA GLN A 569 64.40 -24.13 -55.12
C GLN A 569 63.61 -24.36 -53.81
N PHE A 570 64.35 -24.14 -52.72
CA PHE A 570 64.08 -24.31 -51.28
C PHE A 570 62.88 -23.49 -50.72
N GLY A 571 62.33 -23.89 -49.54
CA GLY A 571 61.11 -23.38 -48.86
C GLY A 571 61.18 -21.96 -48.22
N PRO A 572 60.36 -21.54 -47.21
CA PRO A 572 59.24 -22.16 -46.46
C PRO A 572 57.91 -21.31 -46.43
N GLN A 573 56.70 -21.87 -46.54
CA GLN A 573 55.43 -21.08 -46.54
C GLN A 573 54.31 -21.61 -45.60
N LYS A 574 54.56 -22.61 -44.73
CA LYS A 574 53.52 -23.19 -43.83
C LYS A 574 53.39 -22.54 -42.44
N GLU A 575 54.29 -21.65 -42.05
CA GLU A 575 54.30 -21.03 -40.72
C GLU A 575 53.18 -20.01 -40.43
N PRO A 576 52.73 -19.13 -41.35
CA PRO A 576 51.79 -18.06 -40.99
C PRO A 576 50.40 -18.60 -40.60
N VAL A 577 49.96 -19.71 -41.20
CA VAL A 577 48.65 -20.31 -40.93
C VAL A 577 48.57 -20.86 -39.51
N ARG A 578 49.65 -21.50 -39.02
CA ARG A 578 49.69 -22.02 -37.63
C ARG A 578 49.65 -20.88 -36.61
N GLN A 579 50.36 -19.78 -36.86
CA GLN A 579 50.35 -18.60 -35.99
C GLN A 579 48.97 -17.94 -35.96
N GLN A 580 48.30 -17.80 -37.11
CA GLN A 580 46.95 -17.26 -37.20
C GLN A 580 45.96 -18.10 -36.38
N ILE A 581 45.96 -19.42 -36.59
CA ILE A 581 45.09 -20.34 -35.84
C ILE A 581 45.34 -20.22 -34.33
N HIS A 582 46.59 -20.19 -33.90
CA HIS A 582 46.94 -20.04 -32.48
C HIS A 582 46.44 -18.72 -31.87
N ARG A 583 46.62 -17.59 -32.57
CA ARG A 583 46.12 -16.28 -32.11
C ARG A 583 44.61 -16.25 -32.02
N MET A 584 43.91 -16.82 -33.00
CA MET A 584 42.45 -16.91 -32.96
C MET A 584 41.97 -17.75 -31.76
N PHE A 585 42.66 -18.84 -31.41
CA PHE A 585 42.36 -19.60 -30.19
C PHE A 585 42.55 -18.78 -28.92
N LEU A 586 43.65 -18.04 -28.82
CA LEU A 586 43.93 -17.19 -27.67
C LEU A 586 42.85 -16.09 -27.52
N LEU A 587 42.45 -15.48 -28.63
CA LEU A 587 41.36 -14.50 -28.64
C LEU A 587 40.02 -15.12 -28.25
N ARG A 588 39.69 -16.33 -28.71
CA ARG A 588 38.49 -17.07 -28.29
C ARG A 588 38.46 -17.26 -26.78
N VAL A 589 39.56 -17.73 -26.19
CA VAL A 589 39.64 -17.96 -24.74
C VAL A 589 39.44 -16.65 -23.97
N LYS A 590 40.03 -15.54 -24.42
CA LYS A 590 39.85 -14.21 -23.80
C LYS A 590 38.39 -13.72 -23.87
N LEU A 591 37.76 -13.81 -25.04
CA LEU A 591 36.36 -13.41 -25.21
C LEU A 591 35.41 -14.30 -24.39
N MET A 592 35.65 -15.61 -24.39
CA MET A 592 34.85 -16.57 -23.64
C MET A 592 34.97 -16.34 -22.13
N HIS A 593 36.18 -16.05 -21.62
CA HIS A 593 36.38 -15.70 -20.22
C HIS A 593 35.61 -14.43 -19.83
N PHE A 594 35.66 -13.38 -20.66
CA PHE A 594 34.89 -12.15 -20.45
C PHE A 594 33.38 -12.42 -20.36
N VAL A 595 32.82 -13.07 -21.38
CA VAL A 595 31.37 -13.34 -21.46
C VAL A 595 30.91 -14.25 -20.34
N ASN A 596 31.67 -15.30 -20.01
CA ASN A 596 31.34 -16.20 -18.90
C ASN A 596 31.39 -15.50 -17.54
N SER A 597 32.38 -14.62 -17.32
CA SER A 597 32.48 -13.86 -16.06
C SER A 597 31.30 -12.91 -15.90
N LEU A 598 30.91 -12.21 -16.98
CA LEU A 598 29.74 -11.35 -17.00
C LEU A 598 28.44 -12.13 -16.75
N HIS A 599 28.25 -13.25 -17.46
CA HIS A 599 27.08 -14.12 -17.31
C HIS A 599 26.98 -14.65 -15.88
N ASN A 600 28.08 -15.14 -15.31
CA ASN A 600 28.11 -15.67 -13.94
C ASN A 600 27.81 -14.57 -12.91
N TYR A 601 28.37 -13.37 -13.08
CA TYR A 601 28.06 -12.24 -12.21
C TYR A 601 26.57 -11.91 -12.24
N ILE A 602 25.96 -11.75 -13.42
CA ILE A 602 24.54 -11.40 -13.50
C ILE A 602 23.68 -12.54 -12.94
N MET A 603 23.87 -13.78 -13.39
CA MET A 603 23.03 -14.92 -12.96
C MET A 603 23.14 -15.21 -11.46
N THR A 604 24.36 -15.29 -10.92
CA THR A 604 24.57 -15.76 -9.54
C THR A 604 24.57 -14.62 -8.52
N ARG A 605 25.29 -13.53 -8.81
CA ARG A 605 25.49 -12.43 -7.84
C ARG A 605 24.34 -11.45 -7.84
N ILE A 606 23.64 -11.26 -8.96
CA ILE A 606 22.51 -10.33 -9.04
C ILE A 606 21.19 -11.08 -8.92
N LEU A 607 20.88 -11.94 -9.88
CA LEU A 607 19.55 -12.54 -9.99
C LEU A 607 19.29 -13.54 -8.86
N HIS A 608 20.17 -14.53 -8.67
CA HIS A 608 19.97 -15.55 -7.66
C HIS A 608 19.96 -15.00 -6.22
N SER A 609 20.91 -14.11 -5.87
CA SER A 609 20.96 -13.56 -4.51
C SER A 609 19.74 -12.67 -4.19
N THR A 610 19.32 -11.81 -5.12
CA THR A 610 18.13 -10.97 -4.92
C THR A 610 16.84 -11.79 -4.97
N GLY A 611 16.81 -12.86 -5.77
CA GLY A 611 15.70 -13.80 -5.83
C GLY A 611 15.48 -14.52 -4.49
N LEU A 612 16.56 -14.93 -3.82
CA LEU A 612 16.49 -15.58 -2.51
C LEU A 612 15.96 -14.61 -1.42
N GLU A 613 16.49 -13.39 -1.37
CA GLU A 613 16.00 -12.34 -0.46
C GLU A 613 14.52 -12.03 -0.71
N PHE A 614 14.11 -11.94 -1.98
CA PHE A 614 12.73 -11.69 -2.38
C PHE A 614 11.79 -12.81 -1.94
N GLN A 615 12.19 -14.08 -2.14
CA GLN A 615 11.37 -15.23 -1.74
C GLN A 615 11.09 -15.21 -0.23
N HIS A 616 12.11 -14.96 0.60
CA HIS A 616 11.94 -14.86 2.04
C HIS A 616 11.01 -13.70 2.45
N GLN A 617 11.18 -12.51 1.84
CA GLN A 617 10.33 -11.36 2.12
C GLN A 617 8.86 -11.56 1.70
N VAL A 618 8.61 -12.30 0.61
CA VAL A 618 7.25 -12.65 0.17
C VAL A 618 6.56 -13.58 1.16
N GLU A 619 7.31 -14.49 1.79
CA GLU A 619 6.79 -15.38 2.84
C GLU A 619 6.37 -14.59 4.08
N GLU A 620 7.19 -13.62 4.52
CA GLU A 620 6.94 -12.76 5.68
C GLU A 620 5.87 -11.68 5.49
N ALA A 621 5.51 -11.35 4.24
CA ALA A 621 4.54 -10.30 3.93
C ALA A 621 3.15 -10.60 4.51
N LYS A 622 2.61 -9.67 5.30
CA LYS A 622 1.32 -9.81 6.00
C LYS A 622 0.14 -9.22 5.23
N ASP A 623 0.41 -8.24 4.37
CA ASP A 623 -0.62 -7.57 3.58
C ASP A 623 -0.23 -7.47 2.09
N LEU A 624 -1.24 -7.22 1.25
CA LEU A 624 -1.07 -7.16 -0.21
C LEU A 624 -0.30 -5.91 -0.67
N ASP A 625 -0.38 -4.78 0.06
CA ASP A 625 0.37 -3.54 -0.27
C ASP A 625 1.87 -3.71 -0.03
N GLN A 626 2.24 -4.36 1.06
CA GLN A 626 3.60 -4.76 1.41
C GLN A 626 4.14 -5.72 0.35
N LEU A 627 3.36 -6.73 -0.07
CA LEU A 627 3.77 -7.64 -1.13
C LEU A 627 4.05 -6.92 -2.45
N ILE A 628 3.15 -6.05 -2.89
CA ILE A 628 3.32 -5.24 -4.10
C ILE A 628 4.58 -4.37 -4.00
N LYS A 629 4.82 -3.73 -2.85
CA LYS A 629 6.00 -2.90 -2.61
C LYS A 629 7.30 -3.71 -2.63
N ILE A 630 7.30 -4.89 -2.01
CA ILE A 630 8.44 -5.81 -2.03
C ILE A 630 8.76 -6.23 -3.47
N HIS A 631 7.75 -6.60 -4.26
CA HIS A 631 7.92 -6.98 -5.67
C HIS A 631 8.43 -5.82 -6.54
N TYR A 632 7.88 -4.62 -6.37
CA TYR A 632 8.36 -3.44 -7.10
C TYR A 632 9.80 -3.08 -6.73
N ARG A 633 10.16 -3.16 -5.44
CA ARG A 633 11.53 -2.95 -4.96
C ARG A 633 12.48 -4.00 -5.52
N TYR A 634 12.09 -5.27 -5.55
CA TYR A 634 12.85 -6.36 -6.15
C TYR A 634 13.13 -6.09 -7.63
N LEU A 635 12.09 -5.76 -8.41
CA LEU A 635 12.21 -5.42 -9.82
C LEU A 635 13.10 -4.21 -10.08
N SER A 636 12.90 -3.13 -9.31
CA SER A 636 13.73 -1.93 -9.41
C SER A 636 15.19 -2.22 -9.10
N THR A 637 15.44 -3.08 -8.10
CA THR A 637 16.79 -3.51 -7.70
C THR A 637 17.46 -4.33 -8.80
N ILE A 638 16.76 -5.30 -9.40
CA ILE A 638 17.28 -6.08 -10.53
C ILE A 638 17.57 -5.18 -11.72
N HIS A 639 16.61 -4.32 -12.08
CA HIS A 639 16.77 -3.42 -13.22
C HIS A 639 17.97 -2.48 -13.05
N ASP A 640 18.21 -1.96 -11.84
CA ASP A 640 19.37 -1.11 -11.54
C ASP A 640 20.68 -1.93 -11.58
N ARG A 641 20.73 -3.08 -10.90
CA ARG A 641 21.93 -3.93 -10.80
C ARG A 641 22.32 -4.59 -12.13
N CYS A 642 21.38 -4.80 -13.04
CA CYS A 642 21.63 -5.32 -14.40
C CYS A 642 22.12 -4.25 -15.38
N LEU A 643 22.45 -3.03 -14.92
CA LEU A 643 22.99 -1.92 -15.73
C LEU A 643 22.00 -1.35 -16.77
N LEU A 644 20.69 -1.53 -16.58
CA LEU A 644 19.68 -1.02 -17.51
C LEU A 644 19.30 0.45 -17.27
N ARG A 645 19.67 1.01 -16.12
CA ARG A 645 19.32 2.38 -15.75
C ARG A 645 20.12 3.40 -16.57
N GLU A 646 19.48 4.51 -16.96
CA GLU A 646 20.08 5.54 -17.83
C GLU A 646 21.43 6.07 -17.33
N LYS A 647 21.57 6.23 -16.01
CA LYS A 647 22.82 6.70 -15.37
C LYS A 647 24.00 5.77 -15.61
N VAL A 648 23.75 4.50 -15.94
CA VAL A 648 24.76 3.45 -16.14
C VAL A 648 24.86 3.04 -17.61
N SER A 649 24.17 3.77 -18.50
CA SER A 649 24.14 3.51 -19.95
C SER A 649 25.54 3.42 -20.56
N PHE A 650 26.51 4.23 -20.13
CA PHE A 650 27.89 4.17 -20.63
C PHE A 650 28.58 2.82 -20.35
N VAL A 651 28.27 2.16 -19.23
CA VAL A 651 28.80 0.81 -18.92
C VAL A 651 28.12 -0.21 -19.81
N LYS A 652 26.80 -0.10 -19.97
CA LYS A 652 26.02 -0.97 -20.86
C LYS A 652 26.54 -0.91 -22.28
N GLU A 653 26.75 0.29 -22.84
CA GLU A 653 27.30 0.46 -24.19
C GLU A 653 28.70 -0.17 -24.34
N ALA A 654 29.55 -0.05 -23.32
CA ALA A 654 30.86 -0.70 -23.33
C ALA A 654 30.76 -2.23 -23.33
N ILE A 655 29.88 -2.80 -22.51
CA ILE A 655 29.63 -4.25 -22.47
C ILE A 655 29.05 -4.72 -23.81
N MET A 656 28.05 -4.01 -24.34
CA MET A 656 27.43 -4.33 -25.63
C MET A 656 28.43 -4.29 -26.78
N LYS A 657 29.39 -3.36 -26.75
CA LYS A 657 30.50 -3.32 -27.71
C LYS A 657 31.39 -4.57 -27.62
N VAL A 658 31.70 -5.06 -26.42
CA VAL A 658 32.48 -6.31 -26.24
C VAL A 658 31.68 -7.54 -26.68
N LEU A 659 30.39 -7.62 -26.36
CA LEU A 659 29.51 -8.68 -26.86
C LEU A 659 29.43 -8.66 -28.39
N ASN A 660 29.43 -7.47 -29.00
CA ASN A 660 29.44 -7.34 -30.45
C ASN A 660 30.76 -7.80 -31.07
N LEU A 661 31.90 -7.51 -30.44
CA LEU A 661 33.20 -8.06 -30.86
C LEU A 661 33.19 -9.60 -30.81
N ALA A 662 32.58 -10.19 -29.77
CA ALA A 662 32.44 -11.64 -29.66
C ALA A 662 31.60 -12.25 -30.80
N LEU A 663 30.48 -11.63 -31.15
CA LEU A 663 29.63 -12.08 -32.26
C LEU A 663 30.33 -11.91 -33.62
N MET A 664 30.99 -10.77 -33.87
CA MET A 664 31.76 -10.56 -35.11
C MET A 664 32.91 -11.56 -35.25
N PHE A 665 33.57 -11.92 -34.14
CA PHE A 665 34.58 -12.99 -34.12
C PHE A 665 33.97 -14.35 -34.49
N ALA A 666 32.82 -14.71 -33.94
CA ALA A 666 32.13 -15.96 -34.24
C ALA A 666 31.62 -16.02 -35.70
N ASP A 667 31.06 -14.92 -36.22
CA ASP A 667 30.58 -14.84 -37.60
C ASP A 667 31.73 -14.98 -38.61
N GLY A 668 32.85 -14.29 -38.36
CA GLY A 668 33.99 -14.45 -39.23
C GLY A 668 34.61 -15.85 -39.09
N TRP A 669 34.64 -16.46 -37.90
CA TRP A 669 35.15 -17.83 -37.70
C TRP A 669 34.46 -18.83 -38.64
N GLN A 670 33.14 -18.71 -38.80
CA GLN A 670 32.33 -19.53 -39.71
C GLN A 670 32.62 -19.29 -41.20
N ALA A 671 33.10 -18.10 -41.58
CA ALA A 671 33.50 -17.80 -42.96
C ALA A 671 34.80 -18.51 -43.39
N GLY A 672 35.50 -19.17 -42.45
CA GLY A 672 36.71 -19.95 -42.69
C GLY A 672 37.99 -19.12 -42.77
N LEU A 673 39.14 -19.80 -42.73
CA LEU A 673 40.48 -19.18 -42.72
C LEU A 673 40.76 -18.27 -43.95
N GLY A 674 40.08 -18.51 -45.08
CA GLY A 674 40.31 -17.77 -46.32
C GLY A 674 39.92 -16.29 -46.26
N THR A 675 39.01 -15.90 -45.37
CA THR A 675 38.55 -14.51 -45.21
C THR A 675 39.30 -13.74 -44.11
N TRP A 676 40.00 -14.43 -43.21
CA TRP A 676 40.73 -13.78 -42.12
C TRP A 676 42.13 -13.40 -42.54
N ARG A 677 42.34 -12.10 -42.76
CA ARG A 677 43.70 -11.55 -42.79
C ARG A 677 44.20 -11.39 -41.35
N MET A 678 45.51 -11.57 -41.17
CA MET A 678 46.17 -11.35 -39.87
C MET A 678 45.89 -9.94 -39.31
N GLU A 679 45.77 -8.94 -40.19
CA GLU A 679 45.39 -7.56 -39.86
C GLU A 679 44.03 -7.46 -39.15
N SER A 680 43.05 -8.30 -39.52
CA SER A 680 41.72 -8.31 -38.90
C SER A 680 41.74 -8.90 -37.49
N ILE A 681 42.57 -9.92 -37.26
CA ILE A 681 42.78 -10.53 -35.94
C ILE A 681 43.47 -9.52 -35.01
N GLU A 682 44.53 -8.86 -35.49
CA GLU A 682 45.23 -7.80 -34.76
C GLU A 682 44.32 -6.64 -34.38
N LYS A 683 43.50 -6.19 -35.34
CA LYS A 683 42.52 -5.15 -35.09
C LYS A 683 41.55 -5.57 -33.99
N MET A 684 41.00 -6.77 -34.05
CA MET A 684 40.03 -7.24 -33.06
C MET A 684 40.63 -7.50 -31.68
N GLU A 685 41.87 -8.00 -31.60
CA GLU A 685 42.63 -8.09 -30.34
C GLU A 685 42.83 -6.69 -29.74
N SER A 686 43.19 -5.70 -30.56
CA SER A 686 43.37 -4.31 -30.09
C SER A 686 42.06 -3.68 -29.63
N ASP A 687 40.97 -3.90 -30.37
CA ASP A 687 39.63 -3.40 -30.03
C ASP A 687 39.13 -4.02 -28.73
N PHE A 688 39.32 -5.34 -28.54
CA PHE A 688 38.99 -6.03 -27.30
C PHE A 688 39.80 -5.48 -26.12
N LYS A 689 41.14 -5.34 -26.27
CA LYS A 689 42.02 -4.80 -25.22
C LYS A 689 41.61 -3.39 -24.83
N ASN A 690 41.32 -2.52 -25.79
CA ASN A 690 40.91 -1.15 -25.55
C ASN A 690 39.55 -1.09 -24.82
N CYS A 691 38.58 -1.90 -25.24
CA CYS A 691 37.26 -1.94 -24.60
C CYS A 691 37.33 -2.53 -23.19
N HIS A 692 38.13 -3.59 -22.98
CA HIS A 692 38.34 -4.21 -21.67
C HIS A 692 39.04 -3.26 -20.70
N MET A 693 40.11 -2.59 -21.14
CA MET A 693 40.80 -1.55 -20.35
C MET A 693 39.85 -0.41 -19.97
N PHE A 694 39.03 0.05 -20.92
CA PHE A 694 38.03 1.08 -20.67
C PHE A 694 37.03 0.62 -19.61
N LEU A 695 36.45 -0.58 -19.75
CA LEU A 695 35.47 -1.11 -18.83
C LEU A 695 36.04 -1.28 -17.42
N VAL A 696 37.24 -1.87 -17.28
CA VAL A 696 37.92 -2.03 -15.98
C VAL A 696 38.19 -0.66 -15.34
N THR A 697 38.67 0.31 -16.11
CA THR A 697 38.93 1.67 -15.60
C THR A 697 37.65 2.35 -15.11
N ILE A 698 36.55 2.18 -15.84
CA ILE A 698 35.25 2.75 -15.50
C ILE A 698 34.66 2.09 -14.25
N LEU A 699 34.70 0.76 -14.19
CA LEU A 699 34.21 0.02 -13.02
C LEU A 699 35.04 0.39 -11.78
N ASN A 700 36.37 0.49 -11.89
CA ASN A 700 37.22 0.91 -10.79
C ASN A 700 36.91 2.35 -10.34
N LYS A 701 36.68 3.29 -11.27
CA LYS A 701 36.23 4.65 -10.95
C LYS A 701 34.86 4.67 -10.27
N ALA A 702 33.94 3.79 -10.65
CA ALA A 702 32.62 3.68 -10.05
C ALA A 702 32.68 3.12 -8.61
N VAL A 703 33.58 2.16 -8.38
CA VAL A 703 33.86 1.57 -7.06
C VAL A 703 34.52 2.62 -6.15
N CYS A 704 35.55 3.33 -6.60
CA CYS A 704 36.22 4.38 -5.82
C CYS A 704 35.29 5.53 -5.42
N ARG A 705 34.23 5.80 -6.19
CA ARG A 705 33.21 6.81 -5.87
C ARG A 705 32.11 6.30 -4.95
N GLY A 706 32.08 5.00 -4.63
CA GLY A 706 31.01 4.36 -3.86
C GLY A 706 29.64 4.40 -4.53
N SER A 707 29.56 4.77 -5.82
CA SER A 707 28.27 5.01 -6.48
C SER A 707 27.49 3.71 -6.73
N PHE A 708 28.20 2.58 -6.86
CA PHE A 708 27.60 1.28 -7.15
C PHE A 708 28.41 0.13 -6.49
N PRO A 709 28.17 -0.18 -5.20
CA PRO A 709 28.95 -1.19 -4.47
C PRO A 709 28.85 -2.59 -5.09
N HIS A 710 27.74 -2.90 -5.76
CA HIS A 710 27.54 -4.20 -6.42
C HIS A 710 28.53 -4.45 -7.57
N LEU A 711 29.04 -3.40 -8.22
CA LEU A 711 29.96 -3.51 -9.36
C LEU A 711 31.39 -3.90 -8.97
N GLU A 712 31.74 -3.82 -7.69
CA GLU A 712 33.08 -4.18 -7.21
C GLU A 712 33.43 -5.63 -7.56
N SER A 713 32.49 -6.55 -7.33
CA SER A 713 32.69 -7.96 -7.65
C SER A 713 32.87 -8.21 -9.16
N LEU A 714 32.13 -7.48 -10.01
CA LEU A 714 32.31 -7.53 -11.46
C LEU A 714 33.68 -6.97 -11.85
N ALA A 715 34.09 -5.84 -11.28
CA ALA A 715 35.39 -5.24 -11.51
C ALA A 715 36.53 -6.22 -11.20
N LEU A 716 36.47 -6.87 -10.02
CA LEU A 716 37.46 -7.87 -9.60
C LEU A 716 37.50 -9.07 -10.56
N SER A 717 36.34 -9.59 -10.97
CA SER A 717 36.27 -10.73 -11.89
C SER A 717 36.86 -10.40 -13.27
N LEU A 718 36.66 -9.17 -13.76
CA LEU A 718 37.18 -8.72 -15.05
C LEU A 718 38.68 -8.34 -14.99
N MET A 719 39.17 -7.93 -13.82
CA MET A 719 40.60 -7.65 -13.60
C MET A 719 41.44 -8.93 -13.55
N ALA A 720 40.94 -10.01 -12.93
CA ALA A 720 41.64 -11.29 -12.88
C ALA A 720 41.94 -11.85 -14.29
N GLY A 721 41.07 -11.58 -15.27
CA GLY A 721 41.30 -11.94 -16.67
C GLY A 721 42.42 -11.17 -17.37
N MET A 722 42.93 -10.11 -16.76
CA MET A 722 44.01 -9.28 -17.30
C MET A 722 45.39 -9.68 -16.76
N GLU A 723 45.46 -10.18 -15.53
CA GLU A 723 46.73 -10.61 -14.90
C GLU A 723 47.20 -11.99 -15.41
N GLN A 724 46.33 -12.76 -16.07
CA GLN A 724 46.67 -14.03 -16.73
C GLN A 724 47.07 -13.89 -18.21
N SER A 725 47.25 -12.66 -18.70
CA SER A 725 47.64 -12.36 -20.10
C SER A 725 48.93 -11.57 -20.19
#